data_AF-A0AAW6HRW2-F1
#
_entry.id   AF-A0AAW6HRW2-F1
#
_cell.length_a   1.000
_cell.length_b   1.000
_cell.length_c   1.000
_cell.angle_alpha   90.00
_cell.angle_beta   90.00
_cell.angle_gamma   90.00
#
_symmetry.space_group_name_H-M   'P 1'
#
loop_
_entity.id
_entity.type
_entity.pdbx_description
1 polymer ?
#
loop_
_entity_poly.entity_id
_entity_poly.type
_entity_poly.pdbx_seq_one_letter_code
_entity_poly.pdbx_strand_id
1 'polypeptide(L)'
;MSPSRKFKKLFKALRIGVLAFIPITSIALNSCYNEKTKVISTPVSSMDDNNPSDSQPVTPVNQKFGINLVSFSKLDNATNLLKWKNPESKTSEMEIGNILKNKFLENNLEIKVDDIKNILMKDYKVDQRDLDKYSFSIKYNEVFYDRNDPDRLIVPIQLLKEVVINNKLTLYQGHVYKFVMEGFKHDKKYERFEGYKAKLQEFKTAHPIVSINIGETSIGDLLFASEAALKKLSIDFKDFEERGLYQKISDEEKISKANKYRSTKKAESVYSAFVKSVSISNDLKKLHFVVRLAYGFSSYQWSNDFNSYGEDISFDQDITKTLTSDDYKKIALSYLDINLRDFSPVTNYDFVNFDAKDFYPFSKNKDLISFKINEASNVSIENKNAEFRLKTTSSIDQLNNLDLDTTYGVKKHVNIFADPEITDSNKTYNLHIGLLTQNQLSKITTDLYTYLNNTSVISGGYGEIRGFYAGKKTPAQLHLGEDVLVKAHSLLKAPVKSEVINVFERRTNKVGEGVGTSVILRIKSEDLKNAVDKNTYEDYFASSKYIYVEIIHLDAELTRQQLNNILNKRGEVNRQLTWTPKTGNRDWYLDISPSNPIPLEPNDTFAVVAESDNNGGWMPHAHIDLLRDSMLIADPNGYVYSNDTNHYFSERNMERINSPSTKPFIQVPGVVLKAKDTAYYKTDANGNEITEKVENKQSKVLVKGDEFINQNINIEEYETRGLLDPSLLFAFKDENTYIARLRDFFKDSYPTELDLQD
;
A
#
# COMPACT_ATOMS: atom_id res chain seq x y z
N MET A 1 -2.31 -7.15 61.01
CA MET A 1 -2.74 -6.30 62.14
C MET A 1 -2.89 -4.87 61.64
N SER A 2 -4.12 -4.37 61.65
CA SER A 2 -4.43 -2.92 61.66
C SER A 2 -4.02 -2.33 63.02
N PRO A 3 -3.79 -1.02 63.16
CA PRO A 3 -4.94 -0.18 63.49
C PRO A 3 -4.98 1.18 62.80
N SER A 4 -6.17 1.75 62.88
CA SER A 4 -6.76 2.81 62.09
C SER A 4 -6.80 4.18 62.78
N ARG A 5 -7.02 5.21 61.94
CA ARG A 5 -7.99 6.33 62.13
C ARG A 5 -7.72 7.40 63.20
N LYS A 6 -7.51 8.65 62.73
CA LYS A 6 -8.40 9.84 62.83
C LYS A 6 -7.57 11.13 62.87
N PHE A 7 -7.82 12.07 61.96
CA PHE A 7 -8.19 13.43 62.35
C PHE A 7 -8.95 14.12 61.21
N LYS A 8 -10.06 14.77 61.57
CA LYS A 8 -11.07 15.36 60.69
C LYS A 8 -11.21 16.83 61.07
N LYS A 9 -11.44 17.66 60.06
CA LYS A 9 -12.05 19.02 60.05
C LYS A 9 -11.13 20.23 60.30
N LEU A 10 -11.01 21.05 59.24
CA LEU A 10 -11.66 22.37 59.21
C LEU A 10 -12.08 22.73 57.77
N PHE A 11 -13.38 22.97 57.59
CA PHE A 11 -14.06 23.68 56.49
C PHE A 11 -13.80 25.20 56.65
N LYS A 12 -14.00 26.17 55.74
CA LYS A 12 -15.04 26.42 54.72
C LYS A 12 -14.70 27.76 54.02
N ALA A 13 -15.14 27.93 52.76
CA ALA A 13 -15.53 29.16 52.03
C ALA A 13 -14.98 29.09 50.59
N LEU A 14 -15.71 29.28 49.49
CA LEU A 14 -17.03 29.84 49.25
C LEU A 14 -17.55 29.26 47.90
N ARG A 15 -18.78 28.75 47.83
CA ARG A 15 -19.56 28.59 46.58
C ARG A 15 -20.96 29.12 46.85
N ILE A 16 -21.32 30.19 46.15
CA ILE A 16 -22.67 30.70 45.89
C ILE A 16 -22.96 30.22 44.46
N GLY A 17 -23.98 29.38 44.24
CA GLY A 17 -25.34 29.80 43.85
C GLY A 17 -25.35 30.14 42.34
N VAL A 18 -26.18 29.57 41.46
CA VAL A 18 -27.64 29.64 41.48
C VAL A 18 -28.23 28.88 40.26
N LEU A 19 -29.39 28.24 40.49
CA LEU A 19 -30.54 27.89 39.63
C LEU A 19 -30.52 26.84 38.50
N ALA A 20 -31.54 25.98 38.63
CA ALA A 20 -32.17 25.10 37.66
C ALA A 20 -32.97 25.86 36.59
N PHE A 21 -33.28 25.21 35.45
CA PHE A 21 -34.65 24.92 35.01
C PHE A 21 -34.65 23.97 33.79
N ILE A 22 -35.79 23.28 33.65
CA ILE A 22 -36.11 22.04 32.92
C ILE A 22 -36.18 22.25 31.38
N PRO A 23 -35.85 21.24 30.54
CA PRO A 23 -36.04 21.31 29.09
C PRO A 23 -37.51 21.11 28.71
N ILE A 24 -38.06 22.07 27.96
CA ILE A 24 -39.33 21.93 27.26
C ILE A 24 -39.07 21.20 25.94
N THR A 25 -39.85 20.15 25.75
CA THR A 25 -40.04 19.29 24.58
C THR A 25 -40.15 20.06 23.26
N SER A 26 -39.34 19.69 22.27
CA SER A 26 -39.52 20.07 20.87
C SER A 26 -40.48 19.11 20.17
N ILE A 27 -41.48 19.73 19.55
CA ILE A 27 -42.60 19.18 18.81
C ILE A 27 -42.13 18.63 17.46
N ALA A 28 -42.71 17.49 17.08
CA ALA A 28 -42.64 16.90 15.76
C ALA A 28 -43.17 17.86 14.67
N LEU A 29 -42.40 18.04 13.60
CA LEU A 29 -42.91 18.52 12.33
C LEU A 29 -42.53 17.51 11.24
N ASN A 30 -43.58 16.84 10.75
CA ASN A 30 -43.61 16.12 9.48
C ASN A 30 -43.24 17.07 8.34
N SER A 31 -42.40 16.62 7.40
CA SER A 31 -42.48 17.08 6.01
C SER A 31 -42.88 15.90 5.13
N CYS A 32 -44.15 15.87 4.75
CA CYS A 32 -44.61 15.26 3.51
C CYS A 32 -44.36 16.25 2.36
N TYR A 33 -43.80 15.78 1.24
CA TYR A 33 -44.08 16.08 -0.18
C TYR A 33 -42.84 15.74 -1.02
N ASN A 34 -42.88 14.74 -1.92
CA ASN A 34 -43.26 14.78 -3.36
C ASN A 34 -42.36 15.72 -4.18
N GLU A 35 -41.89 15.41 -5.39
CA GLU A 35 -42.48 14.64 -6.47
C GLU A 35 -41.43 14.34 -7.55
N LYS A 36 -41.63 13.26 -8.30
CA LYS A 36 -40.94 12.97 -9.56
C LYS A 36 -41.12 14.14 -10.53
N THR A 37 -40.05 14.76 -10.99
CA THR A 37 -40.11 15.66 -12.15
C THR A 37 -39.15 15.20 -13.23
N LYS A 38 -39.72 14.61 -14.28
CA LYS A 38 -39.12 14.49 -15.62
C LYS A 38 -38.70 15.87 -16.08
N VAL A 39 -37.41 16.09 -16.35
CA VAL A 39 -36.98 17.26 -17.12
C VAL A 39 -37.10 16.90 -18.60
N ILE A 40 -38.08 17.51 -19.24
CA ILE A 40 -38.29 17.54 -20.68
C ILE A 40 -37.28 18.53 -21.28
N SER A 41 -36.56 18.07 -22.29
CA SER A 41 -35.76 18.87 -23.19
C SER A 41 -36.65 19.82 -24.00
N THR A 42 -36.31 21.11 -24.03
CA THR A 42 -36.65 21.99 -25.16
C THR A 42 -35.51 22.96 -25.47
N PRO A 43 -35.14 23.13 -26.75
CA PRO A 43 -34.13 24.08 -27.21
C PRO A 43 -34.79 25.42 -27.60
N VAL A 44 -34.17 26.54 -27.24
CA VAL A 44 -34.52 27.89 -27.76
C VAL A 44 -33.20 28.66 -27.86
N SER A 45 -32.59 28.79 -29.04
CA SER A 45 -32.84 29.79 -30.08
C SER A 45 -32.47 31.22 -29.65
N SER A 46 -31.30 31.65 -30.15
CA SER A 46 -30.85 33.00 -30.51
C SER A 46 -31.80 34.18 -30.30
N MET A 47 -31.29 35.22 -29.62
CA MET A 47 -31.52 36.62 -29.98
C MET A 47 -30.25 37.43 -29.67
N ASP A 48 -29.77 38.12 -30.70
CA ASP A 48 -28.78 39.20 -30.64
C ASP A 48 -29.25 40.33 -29.73
N ASP A 49 -28.31 40.98 -29.02
CA ASP A 49 -28.30 42.44 -28.96
C ASP A 49 -26.90 42.99 -28.69
N ASN A 50 -26.55 43.97 -29.54
CA ASN A 50 -25.27 44.64 -29.63
C ASN A 50 -24.99 45.54 -28.42
N ASN A 51 -23.79 45.45 -27.84
CA ASN A 51 -23.14 46.61 -27.21
C ASN A 51 -21.60 46.46 -27.30
N PRO A 52 -20.88 47.37 -27.95
CA PRO A 52 -19.43 47.28 -28.09
C PRO A 52 -18.76 47.95 -26.88
N SER A 53 -18.24 47.17 -25.95
CA SER A 53 -17.27 47.67 -24.97
C SER A 53 -16.01 46.82 -25.03
N ASP A 54 -14.89 47.49 -25.28
CA ASP A 54 -13.52 46.99 -25.27
C ASP A 54 -13.31 45.85 -24.26
N SER A 55 -13.26 44.63 -24.79
CA SER A 55 -12.57 43.52 -24.14
C SER A 55 -11.40 43.17 -25.02
N GLN A 56 -10.22 43.56 -24.55
CA GLN A 56 -8.95 43.00 -24.99
C GLN A 56 -9.11 41.46 -25.07
N PRO A 57 -8.61 40.80 -26.13
CA PRO A 57 -8.66 39.35 -26.18
C PRO A 57 -7.95 38.84 -24.94
N VAL A 58 -8.69 38.16 -24.06
CA VAL A 58 -8.09 37.36 -23.00
C VAL A 58 -7.27 36.31 -23.74
N THR A 59 -5.96 36.55 -23.85
CA THR A 59 -5.01 35.58 -24.34
C THR A 59 -5.27 34.30 -23.57
N PRO A 60 -5.52 33.16 -24.23
CA PRO A 60 -5.74 31.92 -23.51
C PRO A 60 -4.54 31.72 -22.60
N VAL A 61 -4.78 31.71 -21.30
CA VAL A 61 -3.78 31.42 -20.28
C VAL A 61 -3.13 30.12 -20.74
N ASN A 62 -1.84 30.20 -21.12
CA ASN A 62 -1.02 29.04 -21.43
C ASN A 62 -1.33 27.99 -20.37
N GLN A 63 -2.03 26.94 -20.77
CA GLN A 63 -2.51 25.91 -19.89
C GLN A 63 -1.25 25.23 -19.35
N LYS A 64 -0.84 25.61 -18.13
CA LYS A 64 0.34 25.05 -17.48
C LYS A 64 0.00 23.60 -17.15
N PHE A 65 0.43 22.70 -18.03
CA PHE A 65 0.38 21.28 -17.74
C PHE A 65 1.35 21.02 -16.58
N GLY A 66 0.81 20.88 -15.36
CA GLY A 66 1.51 20.15 -14.32
C GLY A 66 1.85 18.75 -14.82
N ILE A 67 2.86 18.12 -14.23
CA ILE A 67 3.26 16.76 -14.65
C ILE A 67 2.91 15.82 -13.52
N ASN A 68 2.16 14.75 -13.85
CA ASN A 68 1.89 13.64 -12.94
C ASN A 68 3.23 13.04 -12.52
N LEU A 69 3.46 12.92 -11.20
CA LEU A 69 4.74 12.46 -10.67
C LEU A 69 5.10 11.08 -11.21
N VAL A 70 4.15 10.15 -11.38
CA VAL A 70 4.40 8.78 -11.86
C VAL A 70 5.03 8.75 -13.27
N SER A 71 4.87 9.82 -14.05
CA SER A 71 5.31 9.85 -15.44
C SER A 71 6.83 9.97 -15.64
N PHE A 72 7.64 10.18 -14.59
CA PHE A 72 9.09 10.35 -14.74
C PHE A 72 9.87 9.03 -14.92
N SER A 73 9.54 8.25 -15.95
CA SER A 73 10.09 6.91 -16.22
C SER A 73 11.63 6.81 -16.23
N LYS A 74 12.35 7.85 -16.68
CA LYS A 74 13.83 7.93 -16.61
C LYS A 74 14.41 7.90 -15.20
N LEU A 75 13.62 8.19 -14.17
CA LEU A 75 14.05 8.07 -12.78
C LEU A 75 13.92 6.63 -12.28
N ASP A 76 13.07 5.81 -12.91
CA ASP A 76 12.91 4.43 -12.50
C ASP A 76 14.15 3.59 -12.85
N ASN A 77 14.62 2.80 -11.89
CA ASN A 77 15.84 1.98 -12.00
C ASN A 77 17.11 2.75 -12.39
N ALA A 78 17.16 4.06 -12.16
CA ALA A 78 18.33 4.87 -12.49
C ALA A 78 19.56 4.43 -11.67
N THR A 79 20.70 4.25 -12.34
CA THR A 79 21.94 3.74 -11.73
C THR A 79 22.98 4.81 -11.40
N ASN A 80 22.83 6.00 -11.97
CA ASN A 80 23.84 7.07 -11.92
C ASN A 80 23.43 8.29 -11.08
N LEU A 81 22.28 8.24 -10.40
CA LEU A 81 21.71 9.36 -9.63
C LEU A 81 22.05 9.30 -8.12
N LEU A 82 22.88 8.33 -7.74
CA LEU A 82 23.45 8.19 -6.40
C LEU A 82 24.97 8.33 -6.45
N LYS A 83 25.56 8.78 -5.35
CA LYS A 83 27.02 8.77 -5.16
C LYS A 83 27.39 8.55 -3.70
N TRP A 84 28.60 8.04 -3.49
CA TRP A 84 29.21 7.96 -2.17
C TRP A 84 29.83 9.32 -1.81
N LYS A 85 29.63 9.77 -0.56
CA LYS A 85 30.25 11.00 -0.05
C LYS A 85 31.77 10.89 0.05
N ASN A 86 32.28 9.70 0.42
CA ASN A 86 33.71 9.44 0.52
C ASN A 86 34.24 8.94 -0.84
N PRO A 87 35.25 9.61 -1.45
CA PRO A 87 35.82 9.17 -2.73
C PRO A 87 36.58 7.84 -2.66
N GLU A 88 36.98 7.37 -1.48
CA GLU A 88 37.62 6.07 -1.28
C GLU A 88 36.62 4.91 -1.30
N SER A 89 35.32 5.19 -1.16
CA SER A 89 34.25 4.19 -1.20
C SER A 89 34.16 3.53 -2.58
N LYS A 90 34.28 2.21 -2.61
CA LYS A 90 34.17 1.41 -3.85
C LYS A 90 33.15 0.30 -3.67
N THR A 91 32.10 0.34 -4.47
CA THR A 91 31.02 -0.67 -4.45
C THR A 91 31.56 -2.10 -4.58
N SER A 92 32.58 -2.32 -5.42
CA SER A 92 33.24 -3.62 -5.62
C SER A 92 33.97 -4.19 -4.39
N GLU A 93 34.23 -3.36 -3.38
CA GLU A 93 34.86 -3.76 -2.11
C GLU A 93 33.84 -3.85 -0.96
N MET A 94 32.58 -3.46 -1.20
CA MET A 94 31.51 -3.40 -0.20
C MET A 94 30.64 -4.65 -0.22
N GLU A 95 30.46 -5.27 0.94
CA GLU A 95 29.46 -6.31 1.17
C GLU A 95 28.12 -5.68 1.56
N ILE A 96 27.03 -6.00 0.85
CA ILE A 96 25.71 -5.41 1.11
C ILE A 96 25.27 -5.66 2.57
N GLY A 97 25.58 -6.86 3.10
CA GLY A 97 25.28 -7.19 4.49
C GLY A 97 25.96 -6.28 5.53
N ASN A 98 27.04 -5.60 5.17
CA ASN A 98 27.77 -4.68 6.04
C ASN A 98 27.25 -3.25 5.92
N ILE A 99 27.01 -2.76 4.70
CA ILE A 99 26.52 -1.38 4.47
C ILE A 99 25.07 -1.17 4.93
N LEU A 100 24.25 -2.23 5.00
CA LEU A 100 22.89 -2.16 5.55
C LEU A 100 22.87 -2.04 7.09
N LYS A 101 24.03 -2.12 7.75
CA LYS A 101 24.19 -1.98 9.20
C LYS A 101 24.82 -0.64 9.53
N ASN A 102 24.89 -0.34 10.83
CA ASN A 102 25.67 0.78 11.35
C ASN A 102 25.43 2.10 10.60
N LYS A 103 24.18 2.39 10.21
CA LYS A 103 23.76 3.62 9.52
C LYS A 103 24.69 4.02 8.36
N PHE A 104 25.38 3.06 7.76
CA PHE A 104 26.46 3.36 6.83
C PHE A 104 25.92 4.12 5.62
N LEU A 105 24.80 3.67 5.05
CA LEU A 105 24.14 4.35 3.94
C LEU A 105 23.67 5.76 4.31
N GLU A 106 23.05 5.95 5.48
CA GLU A 106 22.58 7.25 5.95
C GLU A 106 23.72 8.27 6.03
N ASN A 107 24.87 7.82 6.52
CA ASN A 107 26.04 8.67 6.68
C ASN A 107 26.79 8.92 5.37
N ASN A 108 26.85 7.93 4.45
CA ASN A 108 27.77 7.93 3.31
C ASN A 108 27.13 7.98 1.93
N LEU A 109 25.83 7.73 1.78
CA LEU A 109 25.12 7.75 0.49
C LEU A 109 24.37 9.07 0.31
N GLU A 110 24.50 9.68 -0.86
CA GLU A 110 23.81 10.92 -1.21
C GLU A 110 23.14 10.86 -2.60
N ILE A 111 22.06 11.65 -2.73
CA ILE A 111 21.32 11.82 -3.98
C ILE A 111 21.97 12.94 -4.80
N LYS A 112 22.12 12.74 -6.11
CA LYS A 112 22.50 13.80 -7.05
C LYS A 112 21.28 14.66 -7.41
N VAL A 113 20.83 15.50 -6.48
CA VAL A 113 19.60 16.30 -6.63
C VAL A 113 19.61 17.18 -7.89
N ASP A 114 20.75 17.80 -8.22
CA ASP A 114 20.86 18.65 -9.41
C ASP A 114 20.69 17.86 -10.71
N ASP A 115 21.20 16.62 -10.77
CA ASP A 115 21.02 15.74 -11.93
C ASP A 115 19.54 15.35 -12.10
N ILE A 116 18.84 15.07 -10.99
CA ILE A 116 17.40 14.81 -11.02
C ILE A 116 16.64 16.04 -11.49
N LYS A 117 16.90 17.22 -10.91
CA LYS A 117 16.25 18.48 -11.35
C LYS A 117 16.53 18.78 -12.82
N ASN A 118 17.73 18.48 -13.32
CA ASN A 118 18.09 18.61 -14.73
C ASN A 118 17.29 17.67 -15.63
N ILE A 119 17.06 16.41 -15.21
CA ILE A 119 16.18 15.46 -15.91
C ILE A 119 14.75 16.00 -15.94
N LEU A 120 14.20 16.42 -14.80
CA LEU A 120 12.86 17.00 -14.69
C LEU A 120 12.66 18.19 -15.64
N MET A 121 13.64 19.10 -15.69
CA MET A 121 13.61 20.27 -16.56
C MET A 121 13.75 19.90 -18.05
N LYS A 122 14.75 19.09 -18.42
CA LYS A 122 15.10 18.87 -19.83
C LYS A 122 14.21 17.84 -20.50
N ASP A 123 13.91 16.74 -19.81
CA ASP A 123 13.20 15.61 -20.38
C ASP A 123 11.69 15.74 -20.19
N TYR A 124 11.28 16.24 -19.03
CA TYR A 124 9.86 16.37 -18.71
C TYR A 124 9.33 17.78 -18.87
N LYS A 125 10.19 18.80 -19.02
CA LYS A 125 9.77 20.21 -19.18
C LYS A 125 9.10 20.79 -17.93
N VAL A 126 9.51 20.35 -16.74
CA VAL A 126 9.10 20.99 -15.48
C VAL A 126 9.69 22.42 -15.43
N ASP A 127 8.82 23.41 -15.23
CA ASP A 127 9.20 24.82 -15.08
C ASP A 127 10.16 25.03 -13.90
N GLN A 128 11.14 25.93 -14.05
CA GLN A 128 12.10 26.25 -12.98
C GLN A 128 11.41 26.67 -11.66
N ARG A 129 10.32 27.44 -11.74
CA ARG A 129 9.54 27.87 -10.57
C ARG A 129 8.85 26.73 -9.85
N ASP A 130 8.55 25.64 -10.55
CA ASP A 130 7.95 24.46 -9.96
C ASP A 130 9.00 23.51 -9.40
N LEU A 131 10.23 23.47 -9.95
CA LEU A 131 11.34 22.66 -9.44
C LEU A 131 11.70 22.95 -7.97
N ASP A 132 11.49 24.17 -7.50
CA ASP A 132 11.76 24.55 -6.11
C ASP A 132 10.75 23.94 -5.12
N LYS A 133 9.60 23.46 -5.62
CA LYS A 133 8.60 22.74 -4.81
C LYS A 133 8.90 21.25 -4.69
N TYR A 134 9.93 20.75 -5.37
CA TYR A 134 10.31 19.33 -5.33
C TYR A 134 11.38 19.10 -4.25
N SER A 135 11.13 18.10 -3.41
CA SER A 135 12.07 17.57 -2.42
C SER A 135 12.33 16.09 -2.68
N PHE A 136 13.54 15.64 -2.36
CA PHE A 136 14.01 14.29 -2.62
C PHE A 136 14.65 13.72 -1.36
N SER A 137 14.31 12.49 -0.98
CA SER A 137 14.90 11.82 0.18
C SER A 137 15.07 10.32 -0.07
N ILE A 138 16.10 9.72 0.53
CA ILE A 138 16.27 8.26 0.54
C ILE A 138 15.39 7.70 1.66
N LYS A 139 14.59 6.68 1.37
CA LYS A 139 13.88 5.90 2.41
C LYS A 139 14.83 4.82 2.93
N TYR A 140 15.78 5.20 3.78
CA TYR A 140 16.90 4.33 4.20
C TYR A 140 16.46 3.00 4.83
N ASN A 141 15.33 3.00 5.53
CA ASN A 141 14.72 1.81 6.14
C ASN A 141 14.12 0.84 5.11
N GLU A 142 13.97 1.26 3.85
CA GLU A 142 13.46 0.47 2.73
C GLU A 142 14.58 0.17 1.71
N VAL A 143 15.85 0.42 2.03
CA VAL A 143 16.94 0.03 1.15
C VAL A 143 17.17 -1.47 1.29
N PHE A 144 17.05 -2.23 0.21
CA PHE A 144 17.20 -3.69 0.25
C PHE A 144 18.11 -4.21 -0.86
N TYR A 145 18.72 -5.37 -0.61
CA TYR A 145 19.43 -6.11 -1.66
C TYR A 145 18.41 -6.61 -2.68
N ASP A 146 18.71 -6.48 -3.97
CA ASP A 146 17.85 -7.10 -4.97
C ASP A 146 17.90 -8.62 -4.80
N ARG A 147 16.74 -9.22 -4.52
CA ARG A 147 16.61 -10.67 -4.33
C ARG A 147 16.85 -11.44 -5.62
N ASN A 148 16.67 -10.77 -6.76
CA ASN A 148 16.93 -11.34 -8.06
C ASN A 148 18.42 -11.28 -8.42
N ASP A 149 19.12 -10.23 -7.99
CA ASP A 149 20.53 -9.99 -8.33
C ASP A 149 21.30 -9.42 -7.11
N PRO A 150 22.08 -10.24 -6.38
CA PRO A 150 22.83 -9.81 -5.21
C PRO A 150 23.99 -8.85 -5.52
N ASP A 151 24.32 -8.59 -6.79
CA ASP A 151 25.21 -7.49 -7.18
C ASP A 151 24.54 -6.11 -7.02
N ARG A 152 23.23 -6.09 -6.77
CA ARG A 152 22.43 -4.87 -6.80
C ARG A 152 21.84 -4.52 -5.44
N LEU A 153 21.85 -3.24 -5.14
CA LEU A 153 21.15 -2.63 -4.02
C LEU A 153 20.06 -1.73 -4.58
N ILE A 154 18.82 -1.97 -4.16
CA ILE A 154 17.67 -1.13 -4.50
C ILE A 154 17.55 -0.04 -3.44
N VAL A 155 17.61 1.22 -3.88
CA VAL A 155 17.57 2.41 -3.03
C VAL A 155 16.32 3.21 -3.36
N PRO A 156 15.24 3.10 -2.57
CA PRO A 156 14.03 3.87 -2.81
C PRO A 156 14.21 5.36 -2.52
N ILE A 157 13.87 6.18 -3.49
CA ILE A 157 13.92 7.64 -3.45
C ILE A 157 12.51 8.20 -3.45
N GLN A 158 12.13 8.86 -2.36
CA GLN A 158 10.89 9.58 -2.27
C GLN A 158 11.05 10.95 -2.95
N LEU A 159 10.24 11.19 -3.97
CA LEU A 159 10.06 12.49 -4.60
C LEU A 159 8.76 13.08 -4.07
N LEU A 160 8.82 14.27 -3.46
CA LEU A 160 7.65 14.98 -2.93
C LEU A 160 7.56 16.36 -3.57
N LYS A 161 6.39 16.67 -4.14
CA LYS A 161 6.04 17.98 -4.69
C LYS A 161 5.10 18.70 -3.75
N GLU A 162 5.48 19.88 -3.30
CA GLU A 162 4.63 20.74 -2.47
C GLU A 162 3.41 21.26 -3.26
N VAL A 163 2.24 21.18 -2.65
CA VAL A 163 0.97 21.69 -3.16
C VAL A 163 0.30 22.54 -2.08
N VAL A 164 0.03 23.80 -2.43
CA VAL A 164 -0.66 24.74 -1.53
C VAL A 164 -2.13 24.83 -1.92
N ILE A 165 -3.01 24.32 -1.05
CA ILE A 165 -4.46 24.38 -1.22
C ILE A 165 -5.00 25.63 -0.54
N ASN A 166 -5.85 26.38 -1.25
CA ASN A 166 -6.53 27.59 -0.76
C ASN A 166 -5.59 28.64 -0.12
N ASN A 167 -4.35 28.73 -0.61
CA ASN A 167 -3.30 29.63 -0.09
C ASN A 167 -3.01 29.50 1.41
N LYS A 168 -3.36 28.36 2.03
CA LYS A 168 -3.25 28.18 3.49
C LYS A 168 -2.73 26.80 3.89
N LEU A 169 -3.16 25.76 3.19
CA LEU A 169 -2.86 24.38 3.55
C LEU A 169 -1.76 23.84 2.63
N THR A 170 -0.58 23.56 3.19
CA THR A 170 0.50 22.90 2.46
C THR A 170 0.37 21.39 2.61
N LEU A 171 0.26 20.70 1.47
CA LEU A 171 0.27 19.24 1.34
C LEU A 171 1.35 18.84 0.33
N TYR A 172 1.52 17.54 0.12
CA TYR A 172 2.47 17.02 -0.86
C TYR A 172 1.81 15.99 -1.76
N GLN A 173 2.24 15.97 -3.02
CA GLN A 173 2.10 14.80 -3.87
C GLN A 173 3.40 14.02 -3.81
N GLY A 174 3.32 12.69 -3.75
CA GLY A 174 4.51 11.86 -3.59
C GLY A 174 4.57 10.70 -4.56
N HIS A 175 5.79 10.32 -4.91
CA HIS A 175 6.07 9.06 -5.61
C HIS A 175 7.41 8.50 -5.13
N VAL A 176 7.57 7.18 -5.14
CA VAL A 176 8.82 6.52 -4.74
C VAL A 176 9.43 5.83 -5.95
N TYR A 177 10.57 6.32 -6.40
CA TYR A 177 11.39 5.70 -7.45
C TYR A 177 12.38 4.71 -6.85
N LYS A 178 12.62 3.60 -7.53
CA LYS A 178 13.64 2.63 -7.11
C LYS A 178 14.93 2.90 -7.89
N PHE A 179 15.93 3.52 -7.27
CA PHE A 179 17.25 3.64 -7.87
C PHE A 179 18.05 2.36 -7.61
N VAL A 180 19.02 2.08 -8.47
CA VAL A 180 19.81 0.84 -8.40
C VAL A 180 21.29 1.18 -8.26
N MET A 181 21.95 0.63 -7.24
CA MET A 181 23.41 0.62 -7.19
C MET A 181 23.91 -0.77 -7.56
N GLU A 182 24.93 -0.84 -8.39
CA GLU A 182 25.42 -2.11 -8.96
C GLU A 182 26.89 -2.35 -8.66
N GLY A 183 27.31 -3.61 -8.74
CA GLY A 183 28.71 -4.03 -8.64
C GLY A 183 29.17 -4.23 -7.20
N PHE A 184 28.27 -4.62 -6.30
CA PHE A 184 28.64 -4.96 -4.92
C PHE A 184 29.43 -6.25 -4.83
N LYS A 185 30.25 -6.37 -3.79
CA LYS A 185 30.88 -7.65 -3.45
C LYS A 185 29.83 -8.58 -2.84
N HIS A 186 29.76 -9.81 -3.37
CA HIS A 186 28.87 -10.86 -2.88
C HIS A 186 29.17 -11.23 -1.43
N ASP A 187 28.16 -11.21 -0.56
CA ASP A 187 28.23 -11.90 0.73
C ASP A 187 28.40 -13.42 0.48
N LYS A 188 29.05 -14.15 1.41
CA LYS A 188 29.26 -15.61 1.30
C LYS A 188 27.98 -16.42 1.03
N LYS A 189 26.82 -15.96 1.51
CA LYS A 189 25.51 -16.61 1.31
C LYS A 189 25.03 -16.59 -0.15
N TYR A 190 25.69 -15.82 -1.03
CA TYR A 190 25.38 -15.71 -2.45
C TYR A 190 26.34 -16.51 -3.35
N GLU A 191 27.13 -17.45 -2.80
CA GLU A 191 28.13 -18.24 -3.55
C GLU A 191 27.59 -18.95 -4.81
N ARG A 192 26.28 -19.21 -4.89
CA ARG A 192 25.63 -19.88 -6.03
C ARG A 192 25.29 -18.95 -7.18
N PHE A 193 25.36 -17.64 -6.97
CA PHE A 193 24.91 -16.63 -7.91
C PHE A 193 25.52 -16.79 -9.31
N GLU A 194 26.86 -16.82 -9.39
CA GLU A 194 27.56 -16.95 -10.67
C GLU A 194 27.20 -18.26 -11.40
N GLY A 195 27.00 -19.35 -10.64
CA GLY A 195 26.55 -20.63 -11.19
C GLY A 195 25.15 -20.56 -11.79
N TYR A 196 24.22 -19.88 -11.10
CA TYR A 196 22.85 -19.70 -11.61
C TYR A 196 22.79 -18.75 -12.80
N LYS A 197 23.56 -17.66 -12.76
CA LYS A 197 23.73 -16.74 -13.87
C LYS A 197 24.27 -17.44 -15.12
N ALA A 198 25.33 -18.23 -14.98
CA ALA A 198 25.88 -19.03 -16.08
C ALA A 198 24.86 -20.03 -16.65
N LYS A 199 24.12 -20.75 -15.79
CA LYS A 199 23.08 -21.68 -16.23
C LYS A 199 21.93 -21.00 -16.97
N LEU A 200 21.52 -19.81 -16.53
CA LEU A 200 20.51 -19.03 -17.21
C LEU A 200 20.99 -18.57 -18.60
N GLN A 201 22.24 -18.12 -18.73
CA GLN A 201 22.79 -17.73 -20.03
C GLN A 201 22.93 -18.92 -20.99
N GLU A 202 23.34 -20.10 -20.48
CA GLU A 202 23.36 -21.35 -21.24
C GLU A 202 21.95 -21.67 -21.79
N PHE A 203 20.93 -21.62 -20.93
CA PHE A 203 19.54 -21.88 -21.30
C PHE A 203 19.04 -20.89 -22.36
N LYS A 204 19.22 -19.59 -22.16
CA LYS A 204 18.81 -18.54 -23.11
C LYS A 204 19.40 -18.74 -24.50
N THR A 205 20.67 -19.17 -24.55
CA THR A 205 21.40 -19.37 -25.80
C THR A 205 20.97 -20.66 -26.51
N ALA A 206 20.82 -21.76 -25.76
CA ALA A 206 20.45 -23.07 -26.31
C ALA A 206 18.97 -23.16 -26.68
N HIS A 207 18.11 -22.50 -25.91
CA HIS A 207 16.65 -22.60 -25.98
C HIS A 207 16.03 -21.21 -26.09
N PRO A 208 16.22 -20.48 -27.20
CA PRO A 208 15.56 -19.20 -27.41
C PRO A 208 14.03 -19.37 -27.44
N ILE A 209 13.31 -18.31 -27.04
CA ILE A 209 11.85 -18.24 -27.15
C ILE A 209 11.47 -18.26 -28.65
N VAL A 210 10.52 -19.12 -29.00
CA VAL A 210 9.98 -19.28 -30.35
C VAL A 210 8.64 -18.58 -30.48
N SER A 211 7.77 -18.74 -29.49
CA SER A 211 6.42 -18.15 -29.50
C SER A 211 5.85 -18.07 -28.09
N ILE A 212 4.85 -17.21 -27.91
CA ILE A 212 3.99 -17.15 -26.72
C ILE A 212 2.57 -17.45 -27.18
N ASN A 213 2.01 -18.52 -26.63
CA ASN A 213 0.66 -18.97 -26.94
C ASN A 213 -0.35 -18.14 -26.15
N ILE A 214 -1.03 -17.24 -26.88
CA ILE A 214 -2.10 -16.38 -26.37
C ILE A 214 -3.49 -17.03 -26.45
N GLY A 215 -3.58 -18.30 -26.86
CA GLY A 215 -4.83 -19.07 -26.95
C GLY A 215 -5.90 -18.37 -27.79
N GLU A 216 -7.13 -18.36 -27.31
CA GLU A 216 -8.27 -17.65 -27.92
C GLU A 216 -8.39 -16.19 -27.47
N THR A 217 -7.56 -15.74 -26.52
CA THR A 217 -7.61 -14.38 -25.99
C THR A 217 -7.44 -13.36 -27.12
N SER A 218 -8.32 -12.35 -27.13
CA SER A 218 -8.22 -11.22 -28.05
C SER A 218 -6.98 -10.38 -27.73
N ILE A 219 -6.44 -9.69 -28.72
CA ILE A 219 -5.24 -8.87 -28.49
C ILE A 219 -5.60 -7.68 -27.59
N GLY A 220 -6.80 -7.13 -27.76
CA GLY A 220 -7.32 -6.11 -26.87
C GLY A 220 -7.35 -6.55 -25.40
N ASP A 221 -7.90 -7.73 -25.11
CA ASP A 221 -7.98 -8.24 -23.72
C ASP A 221 -6.61 -8.56 -23.14
N LEU A 222 -5.69 -9.04 -23.96
CA LEU A 222 -4.32 -9.36 -23.56
C LEU A 222 -3.57 -8.12 -23.02
N LEU A 223 -3.80 -6.94 -23.60
CA LEU A 223 -3.17 -5.68 -23.17
C LEU A 223 -3.68 -5.18 -21.81
N PHE A 224 -4.83 -5.66 -21.34
CA PHE A 224 -5.40 -5.34 -20.02
C PHE A 224 -5.34 -6.52 -19.04
N ALA A 225 -4.72 -7.63 -19.43
CA ALA A 225 -4.62 -8.82 -18.61
C ALA A 225 -3.84 -8.52 -17.32
N SER A 226 -4.33 -9.08 -16.22
CA SER A 226 -3.65 -9.02 -14.92
C SER A 226 -2.29 -9.74 -14.99
N GLU A 227 -1.38 -9.45 -14.05
CA GLU A 227 -0.08 -10.13 -13.99
C GLU A 227 -0.26 -11.65 -13.79
N ALA A 228 -1.22 -12.05 -12.96
CA ALA A 228 -1.57 -13.45 -12.74
C ALA A 228 -2.12 -14.13 -14.00
N ALA A 229 -2.85 -13.41 -14.87
CA ALA A 229 -3.30 -13.92 -16.15
C ALA A 229 -2.14 -14.08 -17.14
N LEU A 230 -1.25 -13.09 -17.24
CA LEU A 230 -0.05 -13.15 -18.09
C LEU A 230 0.89 -14.29 -17.70
N LYS A 231 1.07 -14.52 -16.39
CA LYS A 231 1.88 -15.63 -15.85
C LYS A 231 1.39 -17.03 -16.25
N LYS A 232 0.14 -17.17 -16.70
CA LYS A 232 -0.44 -18.44 -17.15
C LYS A 232 -0.23 -18.71 -18.63
N LEU A 233 0.20 -17.72 -19.41
CA LEU A 233 0.49 -17.89 -20.83
C LEU A 233 1.59 -18.94 -21.04
N SER A 234 1.43 -19.73 -22.09
CA SER A 234 2.39 -20.77 -22.44
C SER A 234 3.51 -20.18 -23.31
N ILE A 235 4.75 -20.56 -23.02
CA ILE A 235 5.95 -20.05 -23.68
C ILE A 235 6.64 -21.23 -24.38
N ASP A 236 6.74 -21.14 -25.69
CA ASP A 236 7.43 -22.13 -26.51
C ASP A 236 8.90 -21.78 -26.62
N PHE A 237 9.75 -22.74 -26.26
CA PHE A 237 11.19 -22.63 -26.41
C PHE A 237 11.67 -23.59 -27.48
N LYS A 238 12.74 -23.22 -28.19
CA LYS A 238 13.39 -24.12 -29.13
C LYS A 238 14.03 -25.30 -28.37
N ASP A 239 13.70 -26.53 -28.78
CA ASP A 239 14.29 -27.76 -28.26
C ASP A 239 14.20 -27.92 -26.73
N PHE A 240 13.21 -27.28 -26.09
CA PHE A 240 12.94 -27.41 -24.66
C PHE A 240 11.45 -27.57 -24.40
N GLU A 241 11.09 -28.67 -23.74
CA GLU A 241 9.71 -28.97 -23.44
C GLU A 241 9.22 -28.12 -22.26
N GLU A 242 8.11 -27.41 -22.45
CA GLU A 242 7.54 -26.49 -21.46
C GLU A 242 7.22 -27.16 -20.11
N ARG A 243 6.91 -28.46 -20.10
CA ARG A 243 6.70 -29.25 -18.87
C ARG A 243 7.92 -29.27 -17.94
N GLY A 244 9.11 -28.94 -18.45
CA GLY A 244 10.33 -28.79 -17.68
C GLY A 244 10.41 -27.47 -16.89
N LEU A 245 9.48 -26.54 -17.10
CA LEU A 245 9.41 -25.28 -16.36
C LEU A 245 8.72 -25.44 -15.02
N TYR A 246 9.20 -24.67 -14.06
CA TYR A 246 8.67 -24.60 -12.71
C TYR A 246 7.19 -24.17 -12.66
N GLN A 247 6.74 -23.32 -13.59
CA GLN A 247 5.36 -22.84 -13.65
C GLN A 247 4.34 -23.96 -13.97
N LYS A 248 4.80 -25.05 -14.59
CA LYS A 248 3.92 -26.14 -15.05
C LYS A 248 3.72 -27.24 -14.02
N ILE A 249 4.42 -27.19 -12.90
CA ILE A 249 4.22 -28.15 -11.81
C ILE A 249 3.09 -27.68 -10.90
N SER A 250 2.38 -28.62 -10.27
CA SER A 250 1.27 -28.29 -9.36
C SER A 250 1.78 -27.61 -8.09
N ASP A 251 0.91 -26.86 -7.44
CA ASP A 251 1.23 -26.19 -6.18
C ASP A 251 1.64 -27.19 -5.08
N GLU A 252 1.04 -28.38 -5.04
CA GLU A 252 1.45 -29.47 -4.15
C GLU A 252 2.87 -29.96 -4.44
N GLU A 253 3.24 -30.06 -5.72
CA GLU A 253 4.60 -30.42 -6.11
C GLU A 253 5.61 -29.33 -5.70
N LYS A 254 5.26 -28.05 -5.88
CA LYS A 254 6.07 -26.91 -5.43
C LYS A 254 6.32 -26.98 -3.91
N ILE A 255 5.27 -27.24 -3.13
CA ILE A 255 5.36 -27.42 -1.66
C ILE A 255 6.25 -28.62 -1.31
N SER A 256 6.07 -29.74 -2.00
CA SER A 256 6.86 -30.96 -1.77
C SER A 256 8.36 -30.72 -2.00
N LYS A 257 8.72 -30.00 -3.08
CA LYS A 257 10.11 -29.60 -3.37
C LYS A 257 10.69 -28.70 -2.28
N ALA A 258 9.95 -27.69 -1.85
CA ALA A 258 10.34 -26.81 -0.74
C ALA A 258 10.58 -27.59 0.58
N ASN A 259 9.67 -28.50 0.92
CA ASN A 259 9.76 -29.33 2.13
C ASN A 259 10.91 -30.35 2.07
N LYS A 260 11.20 -30.91 0.89
CA LYS A 260 12.36 -31.79 0.67
C LYS A 260 13.68 -31.05 0.86
N TYR A 261 13.78 -29.81 0.39
CA TYR A 261 14.95 -28.97 0.63
C TYR A 261 15.14 -28.69 2.13
N ARG A 262 14.05 -28.40 2.87
CA ARG A 262 14.09 -28.20 4.33
C ARG A 262 14.75 -29.37 5.07
N SER A 263 14.39 -30.60 4.73
CA SER A 263 14.84 -31.81 5.43
C SER A 263 16.23 -32.28 4.98
N THR A 264 16.56 -32.13 3.70
CA THR A 264 17.78 -32.71 3.12
C THR A 264 18.90 -31.71 2.88
N LYS A 265 18.59 -30.42 2.82
CA LYS A 265 19.47 -29.34 2.32
C LYS A 265 19.99 -29.57 0.89
N LYS A 266 19.39 -30.50 0.14
CA LYS A 266 19.69 -30.75 -1.27
C LYS A 266 18.67 -30.02 -2.14
N ALA A 267 19.16 -29.10 -2.96
CA ALA A 267 18.34 -28.32 -3.89
C ALA A 267 18.22 -29.04 -5.23
N GLU A 268 17.01 -29.07 -5.79
CA GLU A 268 16.75 -29.50 -7.15
C GLU A 268 16.41 -28.25 -7.95
N SER A 269 17.41 -27.71 -8.66
CA SER A 269 17.26 -26.47 -9.41
C SER A 269 16.59 -26.72 -10.76
N VAL A 270 15.61 -25.89 -11.09
CA VAL A 270 14.73 -26.01 -12.26
C VAL A 270 14.61 -24.64 -12.91
N TYR A 271 14.38 -24.59 -14.22
CA TYR A 271 14.12 -23.32 -14.92
C TYR A 271 12.71 -22.82 -14.64
N SER A 272 12.56 -21.50 -14.63
CA SER A 272 11.30 -20.78 -14.45
C SER A 272 11.15 -19.79 -15.59
N ALA A 273 9.95 -19.69 -16.18
CA ALA A 273 9.63 -18.72 -17.21
C ALA A 273 8.19 -18.24 -17.11
N PHE A 274 7.95 -16.93 -17.20
CA PHE A 274 6.61 -16.36 -17.29
C PHE A 274 6.59 -14.97 -17.94
N VAL A 275 5.46 -14.61 -18.54
CA VAL A 275 5.25 -13.28 -19.12
C VAL A 275 4.97 -12.28 -17.99
N LYS A 276 5.75 -11.20 -17.92
CA LYS A 276 5.56 -10.08 -16.98
C LYS A 276 4.65 -9.01 -17.54
N SER A 277 4.83 -8.66 -18.81
CA SER A 277 4.07 -7.62 -19.47
C SER A 277 4.01 -7.85 -20.97
N VAL A 278 3.02 -7.23 -21.59
CA VAL A 278 2.81 -7.23 -23.03
C VAL A 278 2.45 -5.81 -23.47
N SER A 279 3.01 -5.40 -24.59
CA SER A 279 2.65 -4.16 -25.28
C SER A 279 2.56 -4.42 -26.77
N ILE A 280 2.07 -3.45 -27.54
CA ILE A 280 1.90 -3.58 -28.99
C ILE A 280 2.78 -2.54 -29.71
N SER A 281 3.35 -2.94 -30.85
CA SER A 281 4.15 -2.05 -31.70
C SER A 281 3.29 -0.92 -32.28
N ASN A 282 3.92 0.21 -32.59
CA ASN A 282 3.20 1.37 -33.12
C ASN A 282 2.57 1.11 -34.49
N ASP A 283 3.10 0.17 -35.28
CA ASP A 283 2.50 -0.25 -36.56
C ASP A 283 1.40 -1.31 -36.40
N LEU A 284 1.10 -1.70 -35.15
CA LEU A 284 0.10 -2.70 -34.76
C LEU A 284 0.36 -4.11 -35.35
N LYS A 285 1.59 -4.39 -35.79
CA LYS A 285 1.94 -5.68 -36.39
C LYS A 285 2.58 -6.65 -35.42
N LYS A 286 3.07 -6.19 -34.27
CA LYS A 286 3.80 -7.02 -33.31
C LYS A 286 3.34 -6.81 -31.89
N LEU A 287 3.38 -7.89 -31.12
CA LEU A 287 3.33 -7.87 -29.67
C LEU A 287 4.76 -7.88 -29.13
N HIS A 288 5.05 -6.97 -28.22
CA HIS A 288 6.29 -6.88 -27.47
C HIS A 288 6.06 -7.45 -26.06
N PHE A 289 6.58 -8.65 -25.82
CA PHE A 289 6.51 -9.31 -24.53
C PHE A 289 7.77 -9.05 -23.71
N VAL A 290 7.60 -8.91 -22.40
CA VAL A 290 8.71 -9.01 -21.43
C VAL A 290 8.52 -10.32 -20.68
N VAL A 291 9.48 -11.23 -20.84
CA VAL A 291 9.47 -12.56 -20.23
C VAL A 291 10.54 -12.62 -19.14
N ARG A 292 10.13 -13.00 -17.92
CA ARG A 292 11.07 -13.36 -16.85
C ARG A 292 11.55 -14.78 -17.09
N LEU A 293 12.84 -14.98 -17.31
CA LEU A 293 13.48 -16.29 -17.23
C LEU A 293 14.33 -16.37 -15.97
N ALA A 294 14.29 -17.51 -15.30
CA ALA A 294 15.07 -17.72 -14.08
C ALA A 294 15.54 -19.16 -13.92
N TYR A 295 16.56 -19.33 -13.08
CA TYR A 295 17.06 -20.63 -12.65
C TYR A 295 17.25 -20.61 -11.13
N GLY A 296 16.78 -21.67 -10.47
CA GLY A 296 16.70 -21.69 -9.02
C GLY A 296 15.87 -22.85 -8.51
N PHE A 297 15.52 -22.79 -7.22
CA PHE A 297 14.75 -23.84 -6.56
C PHE A 297 13.84 -23.28 -5.45
N SER A 298 12.84 -24.06 -5.07
CA SER A 298 11.96 -23.74 -3.94
C SER A 298 12.66 -23.94 -2.61
N SER A 299 12.57 -22.95 -1.73
CA SER A 299 13.14 -23.03 -0.39
C SER A 299 12.03 -23.16 0.66
N TYR A 300 12.42 -23.30 1.92
CA TYR A 300 11.50 -23.36 3.06
C TYR A 300 11.48 -22.06 3.87
N GLN A 301 12.45 -21.17 3.66
CA GLN A 301 12.54 -19.89 4.36
C GLN A 301 13.04 -18.77 3.44
N TRP A 302 12.29 -17.68 3.42
CA TRP A 302 12.54 -16.47 2.63
C TRP A 302 13.83 -15.72 2.99
N SER A 303 14.39 -15.96 4.18
CA SER A 303 15.44 -15.13 4.78
C SER A 303 16.85 -15.73 4.79
N ASN A 304 17.03 -17.01 4.48
CA ASN A 304 18.29 -17.70 4.82
C ASN A 304 19.20 -17.97 3.62
N ASP A 305 18.67 -18.13 2.41
CA ASP A 305 19.44 -18.63 1.27
C ASP A 305 19.07 -17.87 -0.03
N PHE A 306 20.07 -17.58 -0.86
CA PHE A 306 19.85 -17.14 -2.24
C PHE A 306 19.49 -18.34 -3.11
N ASN A 307 18.25 -18.40 -3.59
CA ASN A 307 17.68 -19.61 -4.17
C ASN A 307 17.41 -19.52 -5.67
N SER A 308 17.47 -18.32 -6.26
CA SER A 308 17.15 -18.12 -7.67
C SER A 308 17.83 -16.88 -8.23
N TYR A 309 18.17 -16.93 -9.51
CA TYR A 309 18.59 -15.79 -10.33
C TYR A 309 17.69 -15.71 -11.57
N GLY A 310 17.33 -14.49 -11.99
CA GLY A 310 16.48 -14.28 -13.16
C GLY A 310 16.79 -13.00 -13.94
N GLU A 311 16.36 -12.98 -15.20
CA GLU A 311 16.51 -11.87 -16.12
C GLU A 311 15.21 -11.63 -16.89
N ASP A 312 14.93 -10.37 -17.21
CA ASP A 312 13.85 -9.97 -18.10
C ASP A 312 14.37 -9.95 -19.54
N ILE A 313 13.67 -10.62 -20.45
CA ILE A 313 14.02 -10.72 -21.88
C ILE A 313 12.85 -10.18 -22.69
N SER A 314 13.16 -9.29 -23.64
CA SER A 314 12.18 -8.80 -24.61
C SER A 314 12.03 -9.80 -25.75
N PHE A 315 10.79 -10.11 -26.11
CA PHE A 315 10.46 -11.01 -27.22
C PHE A 315 9.35 -10.40 -28.08
N ASP A 316 9.61 -10.32 -29.38
CA ASP A 316 8.66 -9.79 -30.36
C ASP A 316 7.95 -10.93 -31.08
N GLN A 317 6.63 -10.86 -31.16
CA GLN A 317 5.80 -11.81 -31.90
C GLN A 317 4.92 -11.10 -32.91
N ASP A 318 4.94 -11.56 -34.16
CA ASP A 318 4.03 -11.05 -35.19
C ASP A 318 2.57 -11.37 -34.84
N ILE A 319 1.70 -10.39 -35.07
CA ILE A 319 0.25 -10.52 -34.94
C ILE A 319 -0.27 -11.24 -36.19
N THR A 320 -0.61 -12.52 -36.02
CA THR A 320 -1.16 -13.35 -37.09
C THR A 320 -2.69 -13.39 -37.08
N LYS A 321 -3.32 -12.99 -35.97
CA LYS A 321 -4.78 -12.87 -35.84
C LYS A 321 -5.28 -11.60 -36.52
N THR A 322 -6.45 -11.67 -37.14
CA THR A 322 -7.15 -10.48 -37.62
C THR A 322 -7.71 -9.70 -36.43
N LEU A 323 -7.32 -8.43 -36.28
CA LEU A 323 -7.82 -7.54 -35.25
C LEU A 323 -9.26 -7.13 -35.56
N THR A 324 -10.15 -7.29 -34.57
CA THR A 324 -11.55 -6.86 -34.64
C THR A 324 -11.69 -5.37 -34.32
N SER A 325 -12.87 -4.80 -34.55
CA SER A 325 -13.15 -3.42 -34.10
C SER A 325 -13.01 -3.26 -32.59
N ASP A 326 -13.31 -4.28 -31.80
CA ASP A 326 -13.16 -4.24 -30.34
C ASP A 326 -11.69 -4.26 -29.92
N ASP A 327 -10.85 -5.04 -30.62
CA ASP A 327 -9.40 -5.01 -30.42
C ASP A 327 -8.84 -3.60 -30.62
N TYR A 328 -9.21 -2.91 -31.71
CA TYR A 328 -8.73 -1.55 -31.95
C TYR A 328 -9.18 -0.55 -30.87
N LYS A 329 -10.40 -0.70 -30.34
CA LYS A 329 -10.87 0.13 -29.21
C LYS A 329 -10.03 -0.11 -27.95
N LYS A 330 -9.77 -1.37 -27.60
CA LYS A 330 -8.93 -1.73 -26.45
C LYS A 330 -7.47 -1.32 -26.65
N ILE A 331 -6.92 -1.50 -27.85
CA ILE A 331 -5.59 -1.01 -28.20
C ILE A 331 -5.53 0.51 -27.99
N ALA A 332 -6.50 1.27 -28.52
CA ALA A 332 -6.57 2.72 -28.30
C ALA A 332 -6.64 3.05 -26.79
N LEU A 333 -7.49 2.38 -26.02
CA LEU A 333 -7.61 2.58 -24.57
C LEU A 333 -6.31 2.25 -23.82
N SER A 334 -5.48 1.32 -24.31
CA SER A 334 -4.20 0.99 -23.66
C SER A 334 -3.21 2.18 -23.67
N TYR A 335 -3.32 3.05 -24.68
CA TYR A 335 -2.56 4.30 -24.79
C TYR A 335 -3.21 5.48 -24.07
N LEU A 336 -4.47 5.36 -23.62
CA LEU A 336 -5.17 6.43 -22.93
C LEU A 336 -4.70 6.53 -21.47
N ASP A 337 -4.58 7.77 -21.01
CA ASP A 337 -4.58 8.16 -19.62
C ASP A 337 -5.54 9.34 -19.45
N ILE A 338 -6.26 9.42 -18.33
CA ILE A 338 -7.14 10.56 -18.02
C ILE A 338 -6.60 11.18 -16.74
N ASN A 339 -6.47 12.49 -16.70
CA ASN A 339 -6.01 13.21 -15.52
C ASN A 339 -6.89 14.42 -15.25
N LEU A 340 -6.93 14.84 -13.99
CA LEU A 340 -7.45 16.15 -13.62
C LEU A 340 -6.50 17.23 -14.13
N ARG A 341 -7.05 18.34 -14.64
CA ARG A 341 -6.28 19.45 -15.24
C ARG A 341 -5.42 20.20 -14.23
N ASP A 342 -5.85 20.21 -12.98
CA ASP A 342 -5.07 20.77 -11.87
C ASP A 342 -4.08 19.75 -11.27
N PHE A 343 -4.09 18.52 -11.79
CA PHE A 343 -3.29 17.39 -11.34
C PHE A 343 -3.56 17.00 -9.89
N SER A 344 -4.71 17.38 -9.34
CA SER A 344 -5.11 16.91 -8.02
C SER A 344 -5.34 15.39 -8.03
N PRO A 345 -5.20 14.71 -6.89
CA PRO A 345 -5.53 13.30 -6.77
C PRO A 345 -7.01 13.09 -7.01
N VAL A 346 -7.36 12.07 -7.80
CA VAL A 346 -8.77 11.77 -8.09
C VAL A 346 -9.56 11.41 -6.84
N THR A 347 -8.91 10.84 -5.83
CA THR A 347 -9.47 10.56 -4.50
C THR A 347 -9.97 11.81 -3.77
N ASN A 348 -9.46 13.00 -4.15
CA ASN A 348 -9.85 14.29 -3.60
C ASN A 348 -10.79 15.10 -4.49
N TYR A 349 -11.20 14.57 -5.64
CA TYR A 349 -12.09 15.28 -6.55
C TYR A 349 -13.52 15.31 -6.01
N ASP A 350 -14.21 16.44 -6.20
CA ASP A 350 -15.60 16.61 -5.80
C ASP A 350 -16.56 16.06 -6.87
N PHE A 351 -16.79 14.75 -6.84
CA PHE A 351 -17.72 14.10 -7.76
C PHE A 351 -19.17 14.60 -7.63
N VAL A 352 -19.56 15.22 -6.50
CA VAL A 352 -20.90 15.83 -6.37
C VAL A 352 -21.06 16.99 -7.36
N ASN A 353 -20.00 17.78 -7.53
CA ASN A 353 -19.93 18.93 -8.45
C ASN A 353 -19.10 18.62 -9.70
N PHE A 354 -19.24 17.40 -10.22
CA PHE A 354 -18.50 16.93 -11.39
C PHE A 354 -18.67 17.84 -12.62
N ASP A 355 -17.54 18.27 -13.22
CA ASP A 355 -17.47 18.94 -14.53
C ASP A 355 -16.45 18.22 -15.42
N ALA A 356 -16.90 17.79 -16.60
CA ALA A 356 -16.06 17.16 -17.62
C ALA A 356 -14.85 18.03 -18.01
N LYS A 357 -14.97 19.36 -17.89
CA LYS A 357 -13.87 20.31 -18.18
C LYS A 357 -12.71 20.19 -17.21
N ASP A 358 -12.91 19.64 -16.02
CA ASP A 358 -11.84 19.42 -15.05
C ASP A 358 -10.89 18.31 -15.48
N PHE A 359 -11.30 17.49 -16.46
CA PHE A 359 -10.53 16.37 -16.97
C PHE A 359 -9.89 16.68 -18.32
N TYR A 360 -8.78 16.01 -18.58
CA TYR A 360 -8.09 16.05 -19.86
C TYR A 360 -7.54 14.66 -20.20
N PRO A 361 -7.80 14.14 -21.42
CA PRO A 361 -7.24 12.87 -21.85
C PRO A 361 -5.83 13.09 -22.40
N PHE A 362 -4.90 12.25 -21.97
CA PHE A 362 -3.52 12.23 -22.43
C PHE A 362 -3.23 10.91 -23.16
N SER A 363 -2.44 10.98 -24.23
CA SER A 363 -1.95 9.78 -24.89
C SER A 363 -0.54 9.48 -24.44
N LYS A 364 -0.32 8.24 -23.98
CA LYS A 364 1.02 7.67 -23.71
C LYS A 364 1.89 7.66 -24.97
N ASN A 365 1.29 7.69 -26.15
CA ASN A 365 1.98 7.84 -27.44
C ASN A 365 1.26 8.88 -28.32
N LYS A 366 1.59 10.17 -28.11
CA LYS A 366 0.97 11.29 -28.84
C LYS A 366 1.22 11.28 -30.34
N ASP A 367 2.31 10.67 -30.79
CA ASP A 367 2.65 10.58 -32.21
C ASP A 367 1.76 9.54 -32.92
N LEU A 368 1.25 8.56 -32.19
CA LEU A 368 0.38 7.50 -32.70
C LEU A 368 -1.10 7.87 -32.64
N ILE A 369 -1.57 8.33 -31.48
CA ILE A 369 -2.99 8.53 -31.22
C ILE A 369 -3.21 9.70 -30.27
N SER A 370 -4.28 10.46 -30.52
CA SER A 370 -4.76 11.52 -29.65
C SER A 370 -6.23 11.28 -29.30
N PHE A 371 -6.66 11.86 -28.18
CA PHE A 371 -7.98 11.64 -27.61
C PHE A 371 -8.69 12.97 -27.37
N LYS A 372 -10.00 12.96 -27.55
CA LYS A 372 -10.88 14.07 -27.20
C LYS A 372 -12.06 13.54 -26.38
N ILE A 373 -12.29 14.11 -25.20
CA ILE A 373 -13.52 13.85 -24.45
C ILE A 373 -14.67 14.54 -25.20
N ASN A 374 -15.65 13.76 -25.64
CA ASN A 374 -16.89 14.27 -26.25
C ASN A 374 -17.97 14.46 -25.20
N GLU A 375 -18.09 13.50 -24.29
CA GLU A 375 -19.07 13.47 -23.22
C GLU A 375 -18.43 12.84 -22.00
N ALA A 376 -18.85 13.28 -20.81
CA ALA A 376 -18.53 12.60 -19.58
C ALA A 376 -19.72 12.71 -18.62
N SER A 377 -19.95 11.65 -17.87
CA SER A 377 -21.04 11.57 -16.90
C SER A 377 -20.52 11.00 -15.59
N ASN A 378 -20.90 11.63 -14.47
CA ASN A 378 -20.68 11.04 -13.17
C ASN A 378 -21.52 9.76 -13.03
N VAL A 379 -20.87 8.64 -12.74
CA VAL A 379 -21.53 7.33 -12.58
C VAL A 379 -21.88 7.09 -11.12
N SER A 380 -20.98 7.45 -10.19
CA SER A 380 -21.16 7.17 -8.78
C SER A 380 -20.31 8.08 -7.90
N ILE A 381 -20.99 8.80 -7.00
CA ILE A 381 -20.36 9.59 -5.94
C ILE A 381 -19.64 8.65 -4.96
N GLU A 382 -20.30 7.58 -4.50
CA GLU A 382 -19.74 6.59 -3.57
C GLU A 382 -18.46 5.94 -4.12
N ASN A 383 -18.46 5.56 -5.41
CA ASN A 383 -17.28 4.93 -6.03
C ASN A 383 -16.27 5.93 -6.59
N LYS A 384 -16.50 7.25 -6.43
CA LYS A 384 -15.61 8.34 -6.87
C LYS A 384 -15.08 8.13 -8.30
N ASN A 385 -16.00 7.95 -9.24
CA ASN A 385 -15.65 7.70 -10.64
C ASN A 385 -16.66 8.31 -11.65
N ALA A 386 -16.18 8.47 -12.88
CA ALA A 386 -16.95 8.99 -13.99
C ALA A 386 -16.71 8.16 -15.26
N GLU A 387 -17.74 8.09 -16.11
CA GLU A 387 -17.65 7.54 -17.45
C GLU A 387 -17.30 8.64 -18.45
N PHE A 388 -16.39 8.32 -19.36
CA PHE A 388 -15.92 9.21 -20.41
C PHE A 388 -16.18 8.56 -21.76
N ARG A 389 -16.84 9.31 -22.64
CA ARG A 389 -16.93 8.99 -24.08
C ARG A 389 -15.88 9.79 -24.82
N LEU A 390 -14.91 9.09 -25.38
CA LEU A 390 -13.79 9.69 -26.09
C LEU A 390 -13.84 9.39 -27.57
N LYS A 391 -13.25 10.28 -28.35
CA LYS A 391 -13.01 10.10 -29.76
C LYS A 391 -11.54 10.20 -30.08
N THR A 392 -11.07 9.29 -30.92
CA THR A 392 -9.66 9.21 -31.28
C THR A 392 -9.35 9.99 -32.56
N THR A 393 -8.11 10.45 -32.68
CA THR A 393 -7.53 10.91 -33.94
C THR A 393 -6.13 10.31 -34.08
N SER A 394 -5.89 9.64 -35.21
CA SER A 394 -4.65 8.90 -35.48
C SER A 394 -4.32 8.94 -36.98
N SER A 395 -3.03 8.78 -37.32
CA SER A 395 -2.59 8.51 -38.69
C SER A 395 -2.85 7.06 -39.13
N ILE A 396 -3.17 6.16 -38.21
CA ILE A 396 -3.58 4.78 -38.51
C ILE A 396 -5.09 4.76 -38.65
N ASP A 397 -5.58 4.43 -39.84
CA ASP A 397 -7.02 4.46 -40.17
C ASP A 397 -7.87 3.66 -39.19
N GLN A 398 -7.38 2.49 -38.75
CA GLN A 398 -8.10 1.62 -37.81
C GLN A 398 -8.19 2.19 -36.38
N LEU A 399 -7.30 3.13 -36.03
CA LEU A 399 -7.33 3.84 -34.75
C LEU A 399 -7.97 5.23 -34.86
N ASN A 400 -8.28 5.69 -36.06
CA ASN A 400 -8.83 7.02 -36.29
C ASN A 400 -10.35 7.02 -36.11
N ASN A 401 -10.90 8.08 -35.49
CA ASN A 401 -12.35 8.28 -35.35
C ASN A 401 -13.08 7.14 -34.61
N LEU A 402 -12.41 6.44 -33.69
CA LEU A 402 -13.04 5.45 -32.82
C LEU A 402 -13.81 6.16 -31.71
N ASP A 403 -15.03 5.65 -31.42
CA ASP A 403 -15.78 6.00 -30.22
C ASP A 403 -15.44 5.01 -29.10
N LEU A 404 -14.88 5.53 -28.02
CA LEU A 404 -14.40 4.78 -26.86
C LEU A 404 -15.21 5.16 -25.63
N ASP A 405 -15.56 4.16 -24.83
CA ASP A 405 -16.14 4.35 -23.50
C ASP A 405 -15.14 3.84 -22.46
N THR A 406 -14.93 4.59 -21.39
CA THR A 406 -14.06 4.17 -20.28
C THR A 406 -14.50 4.80 -18.98
N THR A 407 -14.22 4.13 -17.86
CA THR A 407 -14.43 4.67 -16.52
C THR A 407 -13.09 5.12 -15.95
N TYR A 408 -13.03 6.36 -15.45
CA TYR A 408 -11.88 6.89 -14.73
C TYR A 408 -12.30 7.36 -13.33
N GLY A 409 -11.46 7.06 -12.35
CA GLY A 409 -11.75 7.33 -10.95
C GLY A 409 -11.07 6.32 -10.03
N VAL A 410 -11.58 6.25 -8.80
CA VAL A 410 -11.16 5.22 -7.84
C VAL A 410 -11.62 3.85 -8.36
N LYS A 411 -10.70 2.88 -8.30
CA LYS A 411 -11.01 1.49 -8.68
C LYS A 411 -12.16 0.94 -7.84
N LYS A 412 -12.91 -0.01 -8.41
CA LYS A 412 -13.99 -0.68 -7.69
C LYS A 412 -13.47 -1.31 -6.39
N HIS A 413 -14.11 -1.00 -5.29
CA HIS A 413 -13.71 -1.36 -3.92
C HIS A 413 -14.94 -1.60 -3.05
N VAL A 414 -14.72 -1.96 -1.79
CA VAL A 414 -15.78 -2.14 -0.80
C VAL A 414 -15.58 -1.21 0.40
N ASN A 415 -16.64 -0.91 1.14
CA ASN A 415 -16.61 0.03 2.27
C ASN A 415 -16.75 -0.70 3.61
N ILE A 416 -15.84 -0.45 4.56
CA ILE A 416 -15.92 -0.99 5.94
C ILE A 416 -16.61 -0.05 6.92
N PHE A 417 -16.62 1.26 6.66
CA PHE A 417 -17.32 2.24 7.49
C PHE A 417 -18.77 2.37 7.05
N ALA A 418 -19.69 2.49 8.01
CA ALA A 418 -21.12 2.63 7.72
C ALA A 418 -21.54 4.08 7.45
N ASP A 419 -20.73 5.07 7.87
CA ASP A 419 -21.04 6.49 7.77
C ASP A 419 -20.70 7.05 6.37
N PRO A 420 -21.69 7.58 5.62
CA PRO A 420 -21.46 8.22 4.33
C PRO A 420 -20.51 9.43 4.39
N GLU A 421 -20.43 10.15 5.52
CA GLU A 421 -19.46 11.24 5.67
C GLU A 421 -18.02 10.72 5.58
N ILE A 422 -17.78 9.44 5.89
CA ILE A 422 -16.47 8.79 5.83
C ILE A 422 -16.26 8.20 4.43
N THR A 423 -17.21 7.40 3.93
CA THR A 423 -17.06 6.69 2.65
C THR A 423 -17.04 7.63 1.45
N ASP A 424 -17.85 8.68 1.49
CA ASP A 424 -18.05 9.59 0.35
C ASP A 424 -17.16 10.84 0.44
N SER A 425 -16.27 10.91 1.45
CA SER A 425 -15.40 12.07 1.68
C SER A 425 -14.45 12.30 0.50
N ASN A 426 -14.43 13.51 -0.04
CA ASN A 426 -13.43 13.97 -1.01
C ASN A 426 -12.20 14.63 -0.34
N LYS A 427 -12.08 14.54 0.98
CA LYS A 427 -10.95 15.08 1.75
C LYS A 427 -10.12 13.96 2.36
N THR A 428 -9.72 13.03 1.50
CA THR A 428 -8.85 11.92 1.86
C THR A 428 -7.40 12.38 1.88
N TYR A 429 -6.64 12.05 2.91
CA TYR A 429 -5.23 12.37 3.03
C TYR A 429 -4.46 11.17 3.56
N ASN A 430 -3.23 10.99 3.07
CA ASN A 430 -2.25 10.05 3.60
C ASN A 430 -1.39 10.76 4.66
N LEU A 431 -1.64 10.46 5.93
CA LEU A 431 -0.93 11.05 7.06
C LEU A 431 0.42 10.37 7.27
N HIS A 432 1.50 11.16 7.16
CA HIS A 432 2.84 10.73 7.53
C HIS A 432 3.16 11.30 8.91
N ILE A 433 3.21 10.44 9.91
CA ILE A 433 3.48 10.77 11.31
C ILE A 433 4.98 10.90 11.55
N GLY A 434 5.78 10.02 10.94
CA GLY A 434 7.22 9.96 11.12
C GLY A 434 7.66 9.55 12.54
N LEU A 435 8.85 9.99 12.92
CA LEU A 435 9.53 9.56 14.14
C LEU A 435 9.16 10.42 15.35
N LEU A 436 7.97 10.19 15.89
CA LEU A 436 7.54 10.78 17.17
C LEU A 436 7.92 9.91 18.36
N THR A 437 8.26 10.52 19.49
CA THR A 437 8.24 9.87 20.80
C THR A 437 6.80 9.83 21.34
N GLN A 438 6.51 8.94 22.29
CA GLN A 438 5.18 8.85 22.91
C GLN A 438 4.74 10.17 23.59
N ASN A 439 5.70 10.91 24.19
CA ASN A 439 5.43 12.22 24.81
C ASN A 439 5.03 13.30 23.80
N GLN A 440 5.43 13.15 22.53
CA GLN A 440 5.09 14.08 21.47
C GLN A 440 3.77 13.68 20.83
N LEU A 441 3.53 12.38 20.68
CA LEU A 441 2.26 11.84 20.20
C LEU A 441 1.08 12.31 21.05
N SER A 442 1.23 12.36 22.37
CA SER A 442 0.16 12.82 23.28
C SER A 442 -0.20 14.31 23.13
N LYS A 443 0.60 15.09 22.39
CA LYS A 443 0.31 16.50 22.06
C LYS A 443 -0.46 16.65 20.75
N ILE A 444 -0.63 15.55 19.99
CA ILE A 444 -1.39 15.53 18.75
C ILE A 444 -2.87 15.34 19.11
N THR A 445 -3.69 16.34 18.77
CA THR A 445 -5.12 16.37 19.11
C THR A 445 -5.98 16.15 17.86
N THR A 446 -7.30 16.01 18.08
CA THR A 446 -8.31 15.99 17.00
C THR A 446 -8.38 17.29 16.19
N ASP A 447 -7.66 18.34 16.58
CA ASP A 447 -7.56 19.58 15.78
C ASP A 447 -6.95 19.34 14.40
N LEU A 448 -6.25 18.20 14.22
CA LEU A 448 -5.77 17.74 12.91
C LEU A 448 -6.87 17.71 11.85
N TYR A 449 -8.10 17.31 12.19
CA TYR A 449 -9.24 17.33 11.26
C TYR A 449 -9.52 18.74 10.74
N THR A 450 -9.45 19.73 11.64
CA THR A 450 -9.64 21.15 11.31
C THR A 450 -8.51 21.66 10.43
N TYR A 451 -7.25 21.35 10.76
CA TYR A 451 -6.09 21.73 9.94
C TYR A 451 -6.16 21.16 8.53
N LEU A 452 -6.66 19.92 8.38
CA LEU A 452 -6.86 19.24 7.10
C LEU A 452 -8.22 19.58 6.46
N ASN A 453 -8.58 20.86 6.50
CA ASN A 453 -9.76 21.42 5.84
C ASN A 453 -11.08 20.79 6.30
N ASN A 454 -11.24 20.54 7.61
CA ASN A 454 -12.43 19.92 8.21
C ASN A 454 -12.79 18.59 7.56
N THR A 455 -11.83 17.68 7.43
CA THR A 455 -12.09 16.32 6.95
C THR A 455 -12.75 15.45 8.01
N SER A 456 -13.53 14.46 7.57
CA SER A 456 -14.16 13.42 8.39
C SER A 456 -13.26 12.19 8.57
N VAL A 457 -12.25 12.01 7.71
CA VAL A 457 -11.41 10.82 7.64
C VAL A 457 -9.99 11.18 7.24
N ILE A 458 -9.03 10.57 7.90
CA ILE A 458 -7.61 10.66 7.56
C ILE A 458 -7.07 9.24 7.60
N SER A 459 -6.37 8.80 6.56
CA SER A 459 -5.76 7.48 6.53
C SER A 459 -4.24 7.60 6.56
N GLY A 460 -3.55 6.55 6.99
CA GLY A 460 -2.11 6.42 6.82
C GLY A 460 -1.51 5.35 7.71
N GLY A 461 -0.31 4.91 7.39
CA GLY A 461 0.46 4.01 8.22
C GLY A 461 0.90 2.74 7.56
N TYR A 462 0.23 2.24 6.52
CA TYR A 462 0.68 1.01 5.88
C TYR A 462 2.09 1.19 5.30
N GLY A 463 3.05 0.40 5.79
CA GLY A 463 4.46 0.48 5.39
C GLY A 463 5.23 1.67 5.98
N GLU A 464 4.64 2.43 6.90
CA GLU A 464 5.29 3.61 7.49
C GLU A 464 6.22 3.22 8.66
N ILE A 465 7.37 3.87 8.74
CA ILE A 465 8.22 3.81 9.95
C ILE A 465 7.77 4.86 10.96
N ARG A 466 7.51 4.39 12.18
CA ARG A 466 7.05 5.19 13.30
C ARG A 466 7.91 4.95 14.53
N GLY A 467 7.94 5.94 15.42
CA GLY A 467 8.80 5.91 16.60
C GLY A 467 8.12 5.56 17.93
N PHE A 468 6.85 5.90 18.09
CA PHE A 468 6.23 6.14 19.41
C PHE A 468 5.75 4.89 20.15
N TYR A 469 5.86 3.71 19.54
CA TYR A 469 5.40 2.44 20.12
C TYR A 469 6.38 1.84 21.15
N ALA A 470 7.61 2.35 21.23
CA ALA A 470 8.59 1.97 22.24
C ALA A 470 9.11 3.23 22.95
N GLY A 471 9.30 3.13 24.27
CA GLY A 471 9.37 4.26 25.22
C GLY A 471 10.44 5.34 24.97
N LYS A 472 11.15 5.77 26.04
CA LYS A 472 11.96 7.00 26.01
C LYS A 472 13.13 7.02 25.00
N LYS A 473 13.51 5.85 24.47
CA LYS A 473 14.41 5.70 23.32
C LYS A 473 13.56 5.12 22.22
N THR A 474 13.39 5.84 21.13
CA THR A 474 12.32 5.64 20.14
C THR A 474 12.88 4.86 18.95
N PRO A 475 12.90 3.51 18.96
CA PRO A 475 13.34 2.73 17.81
C PRO A 475 12.35 2.90 16.66
N ALA A 476 12.88 2.86 15.44
CA ALA A 476 12.08 2.72 14.23
C ALA A 476 11.30 1.39 14.28
N GLN A 477 9.99 1.48 14.05
CA GLN A 477 9.09 0.34 13.96
C GLN A 477 8.28 0.44 12.68
N LEU A 478 8.11 -0.68 11.99
CA LEU A 478 7.32 -0.74 10.79
C LEU A 478 5.86 -1.00 11.14
N HIS A 479 4.98 -0.13 10.67
CA HIS A 479 3.55 -0.26 10.80
C HIS A 479 2.99 -1.08 9.63
N LEU A 480 2.26 -2.15 9.94
CA LEU A 480 1.86 -3.15 8.95
C LEU A 480 0.39 -3.05 8.53
N GLY A 481 -0.41 -2.29 9.29
CA GLY A 481 -1.80 -1.96 8.94
C GLY A 481 -1.96 -0.52 8.45
N GLU A 482 -3.15 -0.19 8.00
CA GLU A 482 -3.57 1.18 7.74
C GLU A 482 -4.34 1.71 8.95
N ASP A 483 -3.97 2.87 9.48
CA ASP A 483 -4.80 3.57 10.46
C ASP A 483 -5.76 4.48 9.72
N VAL A 484 -7.05 4.35 10.01
CA VAL A 484 -8.10 5.21 9.49
C VAL A 484 -8.70 5.99 10.66
N LEU A 485 -8.23 7.21 10.83
CA LEU A 485 -8.64 8.14 11.88
C LEU A 485 -10.04 8.67 11.56
N VAL A 486 -10.99 8.38 12.44
CA VAL A 486 -12.41 8.75 12.32
C VAL A 486 -12.93 9.24 13.68
N LYS A 487 -14.18 9.73 13.72
CA LYS A 487 -14.82 10.09 15.00
C LYS A 487 -14.97 8.84 15.88
N ALA A 488 -14.90 9.02 17.20
CA ALA A 488 -15.26 7.95 18.12
C ALA A 488 -16.69 7.47 17.88
N HIS A 489 -16.94 6.20 18.15
CA HIS A 489 -18.22 5.52 17.91
C HIS A 489 -18.65 5.40 16.45
N SER A 490 -17.76 5.68 15.48
CA SER A 490 -18.00 5.32 14.09
C SER A 490 -18.26 3.81 13.96
N LEU A 491 -19.30 3.47 13.21
CA LEU A 491 -19.76 2.09 13.04
C LEU A 491 -19.03 1.42 11.88
N LEU A 492 -18.63 0.16 12.11
CA LEU A 492 -18.05 -0.71 11.10
C LEU A 492 -19.08 -1.71 10.61
N LYS A 493 -19.18 -1.86 9.29
CA LYS A 493 -20.09 -2.76 8.59
C LYS A 493 -19.36 -3.82 7.79
N ALA A 494 -19.98 -4.98 7.64
CA ALA A 494 -19.46 -6.05 6.78
C ALA A 494 -19.48 -5.58 5.31
N PRO A 495 -18.31 -5.51 4.63
CA PRO A 495 -18.25 -5.03 3.25
C PRO A 495 -18.89 -6.02 2.26
N VAL A 496 -18.71 -7.30 2.54
CA VAL A 496 -19.23 -8.45 1.80
C VAL A 496 -19.65 -9.52 2.81
N LYS A 497 -20.20 -10.63 2.31
CA LYS A 497 -20.46 -11.80 3.14
C LYS A 497 -19.16 -12.23 3.84
N SER A 498 -19.23 -12.38 5.15
CA SER A 498 -18.04 -12.63 5.97
C SER A 498 -18.40 -13.33 7.27
N GLU A 499 -17.40 -13.70 8.05
CA GLU A 499 -17.55 -14.35 9.34
C GLU A 499 -16.64 -13.68 10.37
N VAL A 500 -17.18 -13.28 11.52
CA VAL A 500 -16.36 -12.96 12.69
C VAL A 500 -15.83 -14.25 13.27
N ILE A 501 -14.51 -14.40 13.29
CA ILE A 501 -13.84 -15.63 13.74
C ILE A 501 -13.04 -15.43 15.04
N ASN A 502 -12.79 -14.20 15.46
CA ASN A 502 -12.16 -13.89 16.73
C ASN A 502 -12.52 -12.49 17.22
N VAL A 503 -12.70 -12.36 18.54
CA VAL A 503 -12.84 -11.08 19.23
C VAL A 503 -12.13 -11.15 20.57
N PHE A 504 -11.18 -10.24 20.80
CA PHE A 504 -10.46 -10.14 22.07
C PHE A 504 -10.24 -8.70 22.49
N GLU A 505 -10.07 -8.48 23.79
CA GLU A 505 -9.78 -7.17 24.37
C GLU A 505 -8.49 -7.28 25.19
N ARG A 506 -7.51 -6.43 24.86
CA ARG A 506 -6.31 -6.22 25.68
C ARG A 506 -6.37 -4.85 26.33
N ARG A 507 -6.82 -4.82 27.58
CA ARG A 507 -6.96 -3.57 28.34
C ARG A 507 -5.62 -2.92 28.61
N THR A 508 -5.50 -1.65 28.24
CA THR A 508 -4.41 -0.76 28.60
C THR A 508 -4.96 0.54 29.15
N ASN A 509 -4.19 1.20 30.01
CA ASN A 509 -4.45 2.55 30.51
C ASN A 509 -3.45 3.57 29.97
N LYS A 510 -2.65 3.17 28.97
CA LYS A 510 -1.61 3.98 28.37
C LYS A 510 -1.95 4.32 26.92
N VAL A 511 -1.88 5.60 26.61
CA VAL A 511 -2.12 6.16 25.27
C VAL A 511 -1.02 5.69 24.31
N GLY A 512 -1.42 5.20 23.14
CA GLY A 512 -0.54 4.81 22.04
C GLY A 512 0.30 3.53 22.28
N GLU A 513 -0.06 2.72 23.28
CA GLU A 513 0.73 1.56 23.73
C GLU A 513 -0.04 0.22 23.72
N GLY A 514 -1.34 0.20 23.41
CA GLY A 514 -2.16 -1.01 23.47
C GLY A 514 -2.96 -1.29 22.21
N VAL A 515 -3.57 -2.47 22.18
CA VAL A 515 -4.38 -2.96 21.05
C VAL A 515 -5.85 -2.56 21.20
N GLY A 516 -6.33 -2.41 22.44
CA GLY A 516 -7.75 -2.24 22.72
C GLY A 516 -8.54 -3.51 22.42
N THR A 517 -9.73 -3.35 21.84
CA THR A 517 -10.52 -4.47 21.32
C THR A 517 -10.18 -4.72 19.86
N SER A 518 -10.04 -6.00 19.51
CA SER A 518 -9.79 -6.49 18.16
C SER A 518 -10.93 -7.39 17.69
N VAL A 519 -11.25 -7.29 16.40
CA VAL A 519 -12.16 -8.17 15.68
C VAL A 519 -11.45 -8.69 14.43
N ILE A 520 -11.60 -9.99 14.14
CA ILE A 520 -11.08 -10.60 12.91
C ILE A 520 -12.22 -11.14 12.07
N LEU A 521 -12.29 -10.64 10.83
CA LEU A 521 -13.17 -11.13 9.78
C LEU A 521 -12.45 -12.19 8.93
N ARG A 522 -13.20 -13.21 8.53
CA ARG A 522 -12.84 -14.18 7.49
C ARG A 522 -13.79 -14.01 6.31
N ILE A 523 -13.25 -13.75 5.14
CA ILE A 523 -13.96 -13.53 3.88
C ILE A 523 -13.56 -14.64 2.91
N LYS A 524 -14.50 -15.27 2.20
CA LYS A 524 -14.15 -16.18 1.10
C LYS A 524 -13.67 -15.35 -0.08
N SER A 525 -12.56 -15.72 -0.70
CA SER A 525 -12.01 -14.96 -1.84
C SER A 525 -13.03 -14.77 -2.95
N GLU A 526 -13.83 -15.79 -3.30
CA GLU A 526 -14.84 -15.71 -4.36
C GLU A 526 -15.90 -14.62 -4.09
N ASP A 527 -16.19 -14.29 -2.82
CA ASP A 527 -17.12 -13.20 -2.47
C ASP A 527 -16.55 -11.81 -2.86
N LEU A 528 -15.25 -11.71 -3.13
CA LEU A 528 -14.59 -10.48 -3.60
C LEU A 528 -14.57 -10.33 -5.12
N LYS A 529 -14.72 -11.42 -5.89
CA LYS A 529 -14.52 -11.45 -7.35
C LYS A 529 -15.27 -10.37 -8.13
N ASN A 530 -16.50 -10.09 -7.70
CA ASN A 530 -17.35 -9.06 -8.29
C ASN A 530 -17.50 -7.83 -7.38
N ALA A 531 -16.87 -7.81 -6.21
CA ALA A 531 -16.94 -6.72 -5.25
C ALA A 531 -15.78 -5.73 -5.40
N VAL A 532 -14.62 -6.19 -5.87
CA VAL A 532 -13.45 -5.34 -6.15
C VAL A 532 -13.11 -5.31 -7.65
N ASP A 533 -12.15 -4.48 -8.03
CA ASP A 533 -11.57 -4.45 -9.37
C ASP A 533 -11.06 -5.83 -9.81
N LYS A 534 -11.29 -6.18 -11.09
CA LYS A 534 -10.98 -7.51 -11.63
C LYS A 534 -9.49 -7.84 -11.50
N ASN A 535 -8.61 -6.92 -11.88
CA ASN A 535 -7.18 -7.17 -11.87
C ASN A 535 -6.67 -7.25 -10.43
N THR A 536 -7.18 -6.38 -9.54
CA THR A 536 -6.91 -6.50 -8.10
C THR A 536 -7.34 -7.88 -7.56
N TYR A 537 -8.51 -8.40 -7.93
CA TYR A 537 -8.93 -9.74 -7.52
C TYR A 537 -8.00 -10.83 -8.04
N GLU A 538 -7.72 -10.84 -9.34
CA GLU A 538 -6.89 -11.86 -9.99
C GLU A 538 -5.46 -11.90 -9.44
N ASP A 539 -4.86 -10.74 -9.16
CA ASP A 539 -3.47 -10.63 -8.73
C ASP A 539 -3.27 -10.88 -7.23
N TYR A 540 -4.24 -10.50 -6.39
CA TYR A 540 -4.07 -10.52 -4.93
C TYR A 540 -4.93 -11.56 -4.20
N PHE A 541 -6.14 -11.85 -4.67
CA PHE A 541 -7.13 -12.61 -3.89
C PHE A 541 -7.50 -13.97 -4.49
N ALA A 542 -7.42 -14.13 -5.81
CA ALA A 542 -7.93 -15.32 -6.53
C ALA A 542 -7.21 -16.63 -6.17
N SER A 543 -5.94 -16.57 -5.73
CA SER A 543 -5.17 -17.75 -5.32
C SER A 543 -5.44 -18.22 -3.89
N SER A 544 -6.18 -17.44 -3.11
CA SER A 544 -6.42 -17.72 -1.69
C SER A 544 -7.81 -18.30 -1.49
N LYS A 545 -7.99 -19.17 -0.49
CA LYS A 545 -9.34 -19.63 -0.09
C LYS A 545 -10.07 -18.57 0.72
N TYR A 546 -9.33 -17.94 1.64
CA TYR A 546 -9.84 -16.91 2.52
C TYR A 546 -8.94 -15.69 2.54
N ILE A 547 -9.56 -14.54 2.77
CA ILE A 547 -8.93 -13.28 3.13
C ILE A 547 -9.35 -12.97 4.57
N TYR A 548 -8.40 -12.49 5.37
CA TYR A 548 -8.58 -12.13 6.77
C TYR A 548 -8.39 -10.64 6.93
N VAL A 549 -9.28 -10.00 7.68
CA VAL A 549 -9.19 -8.58 8.04
C VAL A 549 -9.17 -8.48 9.55
N GLU A 550 -8.06 -8.04 10.13
CA GLU A 550 -8.02 -7.68 11.55
C GLU A 550 -8.28 -6.18 11.70
N ILE A 551 -9.10 -5.84 12.69
CA ILE A 551 -9.43 -4.46 13.03
C ILE A 551 -9.28 -4.29 14.53
N ILE A 552 -8.43 -3.35 14.96
CA ILE A 552 -8.18 -3.06 16.37
C ILE A 552 -8.61 -1.63 16.73
N HIS A 553 -8.40 -1.23 17.99
CA HIS A 553 -8.85 0.07 18.54
C HIS A 553 -10.38 0.25 18.58
N LEU A 554 -11.09 -0.86 18.85
CA LEU A 554 -12.55 -0.91 18.93
C LEU A 554 -13.07 -0.81 20.38
N ASP A 555 -14.33 -0.39 20.51
CA ASP A 555 -15.03 -0.36 21.80
C ASP A 555 -15.53 -1.76 22.16
N ALA A 556 -15.10 -2.26 23.32
CA ALA A 556 -15.36 -3.64 23.75
C ALA A 556 -16.85 -3.92 23.94
N GLU A 557 -17.57 -3.00 24.57
CA GLU A 557 -18.96 -3.24 25.00
C GLU A 557 -19.92 -2.95 23.86
N LEU A 558 -19.73 -1.86 23.12
CA LEU A 558 -20.54 -1.53 21.95
C LEU A 558 -20.35 -2.56 20.84
N THR A 559 -19.13 -3.03 20.60
CA THR A 559 -18.87 -4.12 19.63
C THR A 559 -19.58 -5.41 20.05
N ARG A 560 -19.49 -5.81 21.32
CA ARG A 560 -20.22 -6.98 21.84
C ARG A 560 -21.73 -6.84 21.65
N GLN A 561 -22.28 -5.65 21.86
CA GLN A 561 -23.71 -5.37 21.64
C GLN A 561 -24.11 -5.53 20.16
N GLN A 562 -23.30 -5.02 19.22
CA GLN A 562 -23.55 -5.22 17.79
C GLN A 562 -23.59 -6.71 17.41
N LEU A 563 -22.63 -7.49 17.91
CA LEU A 563 -22.57 -8.94 17.65
C LEU A 563 -23.77 -9.69 18.26
N ASN A 564 -24.19 -9.36 19.47
CA ASN A 564 -25.41 -9.94 20.07
C ASN A 564 -26.67 -9.55 19.30
N ASN A 565 -26.76 -8.33 18.76
CA ASN A 565 -27.89 -7.91 17.92
C ASN A 565 -27.97 -8.76 16.65
N ILE A 566 -26.83 -9.06 16.01
CA ILE A 566 -26.77 -9.95 14.85
C ILE A 566 -27.26 -11.36 15.23
N LEU A 567 -26.77 -11.95 16.32
CA LEU A 567 -27.20 -13.27 16.79
C LEU A 567 -28.71 -13.30 17.09
N ASN A 568 -29.23 -12.27 17.75
CA ASN A 568 -30.66 -12.15 18.05
C ASN A 568 -31.52 -12.05 16.77
N LYS A 569 -31.10 -11.26 15.77
CA LYS A 569 -31.79 -11.17 14.46
C LYS A 569 -31.83 -12.53 13.74
N ARG A 570 -30.84 -13.39 13.98
CA ARG A 570 -30.73 -14.74 13.41
C ARG A 570 -31.46 -15.82 14.24
N GLY A 571 -32.10 -15.44 15.34
CA GLY A 571 -32.77 -16.39 16.23
C GLY A 571 -31.84 -17.18 17.14
N GLU A 572 -30.54 -16.84 17.19
CA GLU A 572 -29.53 -17.47 18.06
C GLU A 572 -29.54 -16.89 19.49
N VAL A 573 -30.73 -16.62 20.04
CA VAL A 573 -30.90 -15.90 21.32
C VAL A 573 -30.23 -16.59 22.52
N ASN A 574 -29.98 -17.90 22.44
CA ASN A 574 -29.31 -18.68 23.48
C ASN A 574 -27.78 -18.50 23.49
N ARG A 575 -27.20 -17.96 22.42
CA ARG A 575 -25.76 -17.70 22.27
C ARG A 575 -25.44 -16.25 22.64
N GLN A 576 -25.71 -15.86 23.90
CA GLN A 576 -25.35 -14.51 24.35
C GLN A 576 -23.84 -14.41 24.62
N LEU A 577 -23.18 -13.48 23.95
CA LEU A 577 -21.74 -13.26 24.08
C LEU A 577 -21.43 -12.50 25.37
N THR A 578 -20.56 -13.06 26.20
CA THR A 578 -20.05 -12.45 27.42
C THR A 578 -18.53 -12.45 27.45
N TRP A 579 -17.94 -11.34 27.88
CA TRP A 579 -16.50 -11.23 28.06
C TRP A 579 -16.00 -12.22 29.12
N THR A 580 -15.11 -13.12 28.70
CA THR A 580 -14.47 -14.11 29.58
C THR A 580 -13.00 -13.72 29.79
N PRO A 581 -12.54 -13.57 31.03
CA PRO A 581 -11.14 -13.26 31.30
C PRO A 581 -10.26 -14.48 31.01
N LYS A 582 -9.06 -14.25 30.49
CA LYS A 582 -8.03 -15.29 30.41
C LYS A 582 -7.34 -15.44 31.76
N THR A 583 -7.24 -16.67 32.27
CA THR A 583 -6.64 -16.97 33.58
C THR A 583 -5.27 -16.31 33.74
N GLY A 584 -5.14 -15.41 34.72
CA GLY A 584 -3.88 -14.74 35.07
C GLY A 584 -3.49 -13.49 34.25
N ASN A 585 -4.29 -13.05 33.26
CA ASN A 585 -3.91 -11.98 32.32
C ASN A 585 -4.89 -10.80 32.26
N ARG A 586 -4.44 -9.70 31.63
CA ARG A 586 -5.25 -8.50 31.29
C ARG A 586 -6.15 -8.68 30.05
N ASP A 587 -6.14 -9.87 29.45
CA ASP A 587 -6.79 -10.16 28.19
C ASP A 587 -8.17 -10.81 28.42
N TRP A 588 -9.15 -10.42 27.59
CA TRP A 588 -10.52 -10.93 27.60
C TRP A 588 -10.94 -11.38 26.20
N TYR A 589 -11.91 -12.28 26.10
CA TYR A 589 -12.46 -12.74 24.81
C TYR A 589 -13.95 -13.00 24.85
N LEU A 590 -14.56 -13.00 23.67
CA LEU A 590 -15.90 -13.53 23.42
C LEU A 590 -15.82 -14.97 22.89
N ASP A 591 -16.85 -15.78 23.13
CA ASP A 591 -16.91 -17.18 22.66
C ASP A 591 -17.19 -17.27 21.14
N ILE A 592 -16.18 -16.88 20.38
CA ILE A 592 -16.15 -16.86 18.92
C ILE A 592 -14.82 -17.46 18.47
N SER A 593 -14.89 -18.42 17.56
CA SER A 593 -13.73 -19.11 17.00
C SER A 593 -13.95 -19.43 15.52
N PRO A 594 -12.90 -19.81 14.76
CA PRO A 594 -13.06 -20.29 13.39
C PRO A 594 -14.02 -21.48 13.23
N SER A 595 -14.16 -22.32 14.27
CA SER A 595 -15.10 -23.45 14.33
C SER A 595 -16.49 -23.06 14.86
N ASN A 596 -16.61 -21.91 15.52
CA ASN A 596 -17.87 -21.33 16.01
C ASN A 596 -17.96 -19.85 15.62
N PRO A 597 -18.01 -19.50 14.31
CA PRO A 597 -17.99 -18.11 13.87
C PRO A 597 -19.34 -17.41 14.05
N ILE A 598 -19.38 -16.09 13.82
CA ILE A 598 -20.63 -15.33 13.62
C ILE A 598 -20.68 -14.89 12.15
N PRO A 599 -21.56 -15.48 11.33
CA PRO A 599 -21.72 -15.05 9.95
C PRO A 599 -22.35 -13.65 9.87
N LEU A 600 -21.84 -12.84 8.96
CA LEU A 600 -22.30 -11.49 8.64
C LEU A 600 -22.81 -11.45 7.20
N GLU A 601 -23.95 -10.82 7.00
CA GLU A 601 -24.40 -10.41 5.67
C GLU A 601 -23.85 -9.01 5.32
N PRO A 602 -23.72 -8.66 4.02
CA PRO A 602 -23.27 -7.33 3.63
C PRO A 602 -24.07 -6.21 4.32
N ASN A 603 -23.36 -5.20 4.80
CA ASN A 603 -23.86 -4.06 5.60
C ASN A 603 -24.28 -4.36 7.05
N ASP A 604 -24.14 -5.60 7.56
CA ASP A 604 -24.31 -5.84 8.99
C ASP A 604 -23.27 -5.03 9.79
N THR A 605 -23.73 -4.17 10.69
CA THR A 605 -22.86 -3.45 11.62
C THR A 605 -22.38 -4.43 12.69
N PHE A 606 -21.08 -4.63 12.80
CA PHE A 606 -20.49 -5.67 13.65
C PHE A 606 -19.54 -5.13 14.72
N ALA A 607 -19.03 -3.91 14.56
CA ALA A 607 -18.06 -3.31 15.46
C ALA A 607 -18.17 -1.80 15.52
N VAL A 608 -17.56 -1.21 16.55
CA VAL A 608 -17.63 0.23 16.84
C VAL A 608 -16.23 0.74 17.21
N VAL A 609 -15.81 1.84 16.60
CA VAL A 609 -14.54 2.51 16.92
C VAL A 609 -14.59 3.09 18.33
N ALA A 610 -13.55 2.85 19.13
CA ALA A 610 -13.48 3.29 20.51
C ALA A 610 -13.02 4.76 20.68
N GLU A 611 -13.21 5.28 21.89
CA GLU A 611 -12.66 6.56 22.33
C GLU A 611 -11.17 6.44 22.68
N SER A 612 -10.45 7.56 22.72
CA SER A 612 -9.01 7.58 23.06
C SER A 612 -8.67 7.00 24.44
N ASP A 613 -9.63 7.00 25.36
CA ASP A 613 -9.42 6.54 26.74
C ASP A 613 -9.50 5.01 26.88
N ASN A 614 -10.13 4.33 25.92
CA ASN A 614 -10.40 2.89 25.98
C ASN A 614 -9.96 2.11 24.72
N ASN A 615 -9.51 2.78 23.65
CA ASN A 615 -9.07 2.13 22.42
C ASN A 615 -7.64 1.55 22.47
N GLY A 616 -6.81 1.96 23.44
CA GLY A 616 -5.40 1.62 23.54
C GLY A 616 -4.45 2.27 22.53
N GLY A 617 -5.00 2.94 21.51
CA GLY A 617 -4.30 3.78 20.55
C GLY A 617 -4.09 5.21 21.06
N TRP A 618 -3.83 6.16 20.15
CA TRP A 618 -3.60 7.57 20.52
C TRP A 618 -4.86 8.45 20.31
N MET A 619 -5.53 8.30 19.17
CA MET A 619 -6.77 9.00 18.79
C MET A 619 -7.84 7.97 18.43
N PRO A 620 -9.13 8.32 18.32
CA PRO A 620 -10.12 7.41 17.75
C PRO A 620 -9.76 7.08 16.29
N HIS A 621 -9.56 5.79 16.01
CA HIS A 621 -9.26 5.28 14.67
C HIS A 621 -9.55 3.78 14.63
N ALA A 622 -9.68 3.24 13.42
CA ALA A 622 -9.57 1.81 13.18
C ALA A 622 -8.19 1.53 12.56
N HIS A 623 -7.41 0.65 13.18
CA HIS A 623 -6.22 0.10 12.56
C HIS A 623 -6.63 -1.21 11.87
N ILE A 624 -6.37 -1.29 10.56
CA ILE A 624 -6.88 -2.35 9.70
C ILE A 624 -5.69 -3.06 9.05
N ASP A 625 -5.58 -4.36 9.28
CA ASP A 625 -4.65 -5.23 8.60
C ASP A 625 -5.38 -6.14 7.61
N LEU A 626 -4.77 -6.38 6.45
CA LEU A 626 -5.30 -7.26 5.41
C LEU A 626 -4.34 -8.41 5.16
N LEU A 627 -4.82 -9.65 5.28
CA LEU A 627 -4.02 -10.84 5.02
C LEU A 627 -4.73 -11.82 4.12
N ARG A 628 -3.99 -12.40 3.19
CA ARG A 628 -4.47 -13.53 2.39
C ARG A 628 -3.97 -14.85 2.97
N ASP A 629 -4.80 -15.88 2.90
CA ASP A 629 -4.36 -17.25 3.12
C ASP A 629 -3.37 -17.62 2.00
N SER A 630 -2.09 -17.71 2.33
CA SER A 630 -1.01 -17.95 1.36
C SER A 630 -0.31 -19.23 1.75
N MET A 631 -0.76 -20.39 1.23
CA MET A 631 -0.01 -21.64 1.37
C MET A 631 1.35 -21.58 0.66
N LEU A 632 1.47 -20.68 -0.32
CA LEU A 632 2.63 -20.47 -1.16
C LEU A 632 3.04 -19.00 -1.19
N ILE A 633 4.30 -18.72 -0.89
CA ILE A 633 4.94 -17.42 -1.09
C ILE A 633 5.86 -17.56 -2.28
N ALA A 634 5.80 -16.72 -3.31
CA ALA A 634 6.73 -16.78 -4.44
C ALA A 634 7.77 -15.65 -4.38
N ASP A 635 9.02 -15.92 -4.79
CA ASP A 635 9.99 -14.86 -5.07
C ASP A 635 9.71 -14.15 -6.40
N PRO A 636 10.42 -13.05 -6.73
CA PRO A 636 10.27 -12.37 -8.02
C PRO A 636 10.52 -13.27 -9.24
N ASN A 637 11.13 -14.45 -9.04
CA ASN A 637 11.42 -15.44 -10.07
C ASN A 637 10.39 -16.60 -10.08
N GLY A 638 9.34 -16.52 -9.26
CA GLY A 638 8.22 -17.45 -9.22
C GLY A 638 8.45 -18.70 -8.35
N TYR A 639 9.62 -18.88 -7.73
CA TYR A 639 9.89 -20.04 -6.89
C TYR A 639 9.22 -19.91 -5.54
N VAL A 640 8.57 -20.98 -5.07
CA VAL A 640 7.84 -20.91 -3.82
C VAL A 640 8.70 -21.13 -2.57
N TYR A 641 8.22 -20.57 -1.47
CA TYR A 641 8.72 -20.76 -0.12
C TYR A 641 7.60 -21.37 0.72
N SER A 642 7.80 -22.62 1.17
CA SER A 642 6.85 -23.30 2.06
C SER A 642 7.03 -22.77 3.49
N ASN A 643 6.18 -21.85 3.91
CA ASN A 643 6.28 -21.17 5.21
C ASN A 643 5.21 -21.63 6.21
N ASP A 644 4.91 -22.94 6.21
CA ASP A 644 3.91 -23.61 7.06
C ASP A 644 3.98 -23.20 8.55
N THR A 645 5.18 -22.91 9.10
CA THR A 645 5.33 -22.59 10.52
C THR A 645 5.21 -21.12 10.92
N ASN A 646 5.28 -20.15 9.99
CA ASN A 646 5.27 -18.71 10.34
C ASN A 646 4.12 -17.90 9.68
N HIS A 647 3.15 -18.55 9.04
CA HIS A 647 1.93 -17.85 8.60
C HIS A 647 1.00 -17.60 9.79
N TYR A 648 0.53 -16.36 9.95
CA TYR A 648 -0.33 -15.93 11.05
C TYR A 648 -1.60 -16.80 11.20
N PHE A 649 -2.14 -17.26 10.07
CA PHE A 649 -3.35 -18.08 9.98
C PHE A 649 -3.12 -19.50 9.43
N SER A 650 -1.92 -20.07 9.57
CA SER A 650 -1.69 -21.48 9.17
C SER A 650 -2.64 -22.43 9.90
N GLU A 651 -2.90 -23.60 9.31
CA GLU A 651 -3.78 -24.62 9.90
C GLU A 651 -3.39 -24.94 11.36
N ARG A 652 -2.09 -25.11 11.62
CA ARG A 652 -1.55 -25.27 12.98
C ARG A 652 -1.92 -24.11 13.92
N ASN A 653 -1.82 -22.87 13.46
CA ASN A 653 -2.19 -21.72 14.28
C ASN A 653 -3.70 -21.71 14.51
N MET A 654 -4.50 -21.97 13.48
CA MET A 654 -5.97 -22.11 13.56
C MET A 654 -6.41 -23.21 14.53
N GLU A 655 -5.73 -24.35 14.56
CA GLU A 655 -5.96 -25.42 15.53
C GLU A 655 -5.63 -25.00 16.97
N ARG A 656 -4.51 -24.29 17.19
CA ARG A 656 -4.14 -23.77 18.52
C ARG A 656 -5.16 -22.75 19.04
N ILE A 657 -5.71 -21.93 18.16
CA ILE A 657 -6.77 -20.95 18.49
C ILE A 657 -8.05 -21.65 18.95
N ASN A 658 -8.38 -22.78 18.33
CA ASN A 658 -9.53 -23.60 18.70
C ASN A 658 -9.34 -24.41 20.00
N SER A 659 -8.13 -24.43 20.59
CA SER A 659 -7.80 -25.27 21.75
C SER A 659 -7.88 -24.52 23.10
N PRO A 660 -8.75 -24.94 24.04
CA PRO A 660 -8.96 -24.26 25.31
C PRO A 660 -7.73 -24.13 26.22
N SER A 661 -6.78 -25.06 26.11
CA SER A 661 -5.60 -25.15 26.97
C SER A 661 -4.45 -24.25 26.53
N THR A 662 -4.44 -23.79 25.27
CA THR A 662 -3.35 -22.96 24.73
C THR A 662 -3.78 -21.56 24.32
N LYS A 663 -5.07 -21.33 24.00
CA LYS A 663 -5.73 -20.06 23.59
C LYS A 663 -4.77 -18.86 23.40
N PRO A 664 -3.86 -18.86 22.42
CA PRO A 664 -3.25 -17.61 22.00
C PRO A 664 -4.37 -16.81 21.30
N PHE A 665 -4.48 -15.51 21.62
CA PHE A 665 -5.29 -14.64 20.77
C PHE A 665 -4.63 -14.60 19.40
N ILE A 666 -5.43 -14.54 18.36
CA ILE A 666 -4.90 -14.16 17.06
C ILE A 666 -4.52 -12.69 17.20
N GLN A 667 -3.26 -12.37 16.97
CA GLN A 667 -2.84 -11.00 16.77
C GLN A 667 -2.10 -11.00 15.44
N VAL A 668 -2.69 -10.33 14.46
CA VAL A 668 -2.02 -9.89 13.25
C VAL A 668 -0.98 -8.85 13.67
N PRO A 669 0.19 -8.84 13.01
CA PRO A 669 1.29 -8.04 13.47
C PRO A 669 1.04 -6.55 13.16
N GLY A 670 0.21 -5.82 13.89
CA GLY A 670 -0.05 -4.41 13.54
C GLY A 670 1.21 -3.54 13.48
N VAL A 671 2.23 -3.88 14.28
CA VAL A 671 3.56 -3.22 14.29
C VAL A 671 4.66 -4.26 14.47
N VAL A 672 5.80 -4.07 13.78
CA VAL A 672 6.99 -4.91 13.98
C VAL A 672 8.24 -4.12 14.35
N LEU A 673 8.94 -4.66 15.34
CA LEU A 673 10.25 -4.25 15.82
C LEU A 673 11.25 -5.40 15.63
N LYS A 674 12.39 -5.13 15.00
CA LYS A 674 13.50 -6.09 14.79
C LYS A 674 14.71 -5.68 15.64
N ALA A 675 14.50 -5.38 16.92
CA ALA A 675 15.58 -5.01 17.84
C ALA A 675 16.40 -6.24 18.24
N LYS A 676 17.36 -6.64 17.41
CA LYS A 676 18.35 -7.69 17.75
C LYS A 676 19.69 -7.14 18.19
N ASP A 677 20.15 -6.02 17.63
CA ASP A 677 21.40 -5.36 18.03
C ASP A 677 21.17 -3.86 18.23
N THR A 678 21.48 -3.38 19.43
CA THR A 678 21.46 -1.94 19.80
C THR A 678 22.85 -1.31 19.68
N ALA A 679 23.87 -2.12 19.34
CA ALA A 679 25.25 -1.68 19.26
C ALA A 679 25.55 -1.05 17.90
N TYR A 680 26.08 0.16 17.94
CA TYR A 680 26.49 0.94 16.77
C TYR A 680 28.01 0.95 16.70
N TYR A 681 28.60 0.41 15.63
CA TYR A 681 30.06 0.29 15.46
C TYR A 681 30.60 1.26 14.42
N LYS A 682 31.83 1.73 14.61
CA LYS A 682 32.56 2.50 13.59
C LYS A 682 32.85 1.61 12.39
N THR A 683 32.77 2.18 11.20
CA THR A 683 33.08 1.50 9.93
C THR A 683 34.17 2.22 9.16
N ASP A 684 34.88 1.50 8.28
CA ASP A 684 35.74 2.10 7.26
C ASP A 684 34.91 2.69 6.11
N ALA A 685 35.59 3.20 5.06
CA ALA A 685 34.97 3.78 3.86
C ALA A 685 34.13 2.79 3.03
N ASN A 686 34.24 1.48 3.28
CA ASN A 686 33.55 0.41 2.57
C ASN A 686 32.57 -0.36 3.47
N GLY A 687 32.26 0.18 4.65
CA GLY A 687 31.26 -0.37 5.56
C GLY A 687 31.75 -1.50 6.45
N ASN A 688 33.03 -1.87 6.42
CA ASN A 688 33.56 -2.89 7.31
C ASN A 688 33.75 -2.33 8.72
N GLU A 689 33.33 -3.07 9.73
CA GLU A 689 33.45 -2.66 11.13
C GLU A 689 34.93 -2.57 11.55
N ILE A 690 35.31 -1.42 12.12
CA ILE A 690 36.67 -1.19 12.63
C ILE A 690 36.84 -1.95 13.94
N THR A 691 37.94 -2.71 14.04
CA THR A 691 38.33 -3.42 15.26
C THR A 691 39.59 -2.83 15.87
N GLU A 692 39.63 -2.81 17.20
CA GLU A 692 40.80 -2.43 17.99
C GLU A 692 41.24 -3.59 18.90
N LYS A 693 42.53 -3.62 19.26
CA LYS A 693 43.07 -4.68 20.12
C LYS A 693 42.99 -4.22 21.59
N VAL A 694 42.08 -4.83 22.34
CA VAL A 694 41.92 -4.62 23.79
C VAL A 694 42.23 -5.94 24.49
N GLU A 695 43.17 -5.94 25.43
CA GLU A 695 43.55 -7.14 26.21
C GLU A 695 43.84 -8.39 25.36
N ASN A 696 44.59 -8.23 24.26
CA ASN A 696 44.88 -9.29 23.27
C ASN A 696 43.67 -9.88 22.52
N LYS A 697 42.49 -9.27 22.62
CA LYS A 697 41.31 -9.62 21.81
C LYS A 697 40.97 -8.49 20.85
N GLN A 698 40.61 -8.84 19.61
CA GLN A 698 40.00 -7.88 18.69
C GLN A 698 38.58 -7.57 19.16
N SER A 699 38.32 -6.31 19.46
CA SER A 699 37.02 -5.80 19.89
C SER A 699 36.55 -4.76 18.89
N LYS A 700 35.25 -4.76 18.57
CA LYS A 700 34.66 -3.76 17.66
C LYS A 700 34.57 -2.41 18.36
N VAL A 701 34.87 -1.33 17.62
CA VAL A 701 34.85 0.03 18.19
C VAL A 701 33.41 0.56 18.18
N LEU A 702 32.83 0.79 19.35
CA LEU A 702 31.51 1.40 19.49
C LEU A 702 31.55 2.90 19.17
N VAL A 703 30.52 3.38 18.50
CA VAL A 703 30.23 4.82 18.43
C VAL A 703 29.43 5.20 19.68
N LYS A 704 29.89 6.23 20.39
CA LYS A 704 29.21 6.74 21.60
C LYS A 704 28.21 7.82 21.20
N GLY A 705 27.05 7.83 21.86
CA GLY A 705 26.13 8.98 21.86
C GLY A 705 24.94 8.92 20.90
N ASP A 706 24.77 7.85 20.14
CA ASP A 706 23.66 7.71 19.21
C ASP A 706 22.61 6.73 19.78
N GLU A 707 21.45 7.26 20.21
CA GLU A 707 20.38 6.47 20.81
C GLU A 707 19.36 5.93 19.79
N PHE A 708 19.56 6.22 18.50
CA PHE A 708 18.61 5.87 17.45
C PHE A 708 18.97 4.55 16.74
N ILE A 709 18.12 3.54 16.88
CA ILE A 709 18.26 2.25 16.20
C ILE A 709 17.55 2.34 14.86
N ASN A 710 18.26 2.75 13.81
CA ASN A 710 17.77 2.65 12.44
C ASN A 710 17.81 1.17 12.03
N GLN A 711 16.64 0.56 11.87
CA GLN A 711 16.51 -0.83 11.44
C GLN A 711 16.08 -0.84 9.99
N ASN A 712 16.79 -1.62 9.17
CA ASN A 712 16.32 -1.95 7.84
C ASN A 712 15.17 -2.97 7.96
N ILE A 713 13.94 -2.44 8.03
CA ILE A 713 12.69 -3.21 8.08
C ILE A 713 11.90 -2.89 6.82
N ASN A 714 11.85 -3.85 5.91
CA ASN A 714 11.15 -3.73 4.64
C ASN A 714 9.76 -4.40 4.73
N ILE A 715 8.72 -3.69 4.30
CA ILE A 715 7.33 -4.18 4.21
C ILE A 715 7.20 -5.42 3.33
N GLU A 716 8.06 -5.55 2.31
CA GLU A 716 8.10 -6.71 1.40
C GLU A 716 8.35 -8.03 2.16
N GLU A 717 9.10 -8.01 3.28
CA GLU A 717 9.32 -9.20 4.12
C GLU A 717 8.00 -9.74 4.74
N TYR A 718 7.00 -8.87 4.88
CA TYR A 718 5.69 -9.19 5.44
C TYR A 718 4.65 -9.41 4.36
N GLU A 719 4.69 -8.65 3.27
CA GLU A 719 3.83 -8.86 2.10
C GLU A 719 4.03 -10.27 1.52
N THR A 720 5.29 -10.70 1.48
CA THR A 720 5.64 -12.07 1.10
C THR A 720 4.98 -13.10 2.01
N ARG A 721 4.72 -12.80 3.29
CA ARG A 721 4.01 -13.71 4.22
C ARG A 721 2.48 -13.64 4.12
N GLY A 722 1.96 -12.91 3.15
CA GLY A 722 0.53 -12.77 2.87
C GLY A 722 -0.10 -11.48 3.40
N LEU A 723 0.67 -10.56 3.99
CA LEU A 723 0.19 -9.20 4.28
C LEU A 723 -0.11 -8.47 2.96
N LEU A 724 -1.13 -7.62 2.94
CA LEU A 724 -1.52 -6.83 1.78
C LEU A 724 -1.85 -5.40 2.24
N ASP A 725 -1.69 -4.40 1.35
CA ASP A 725 -2.17 -3.04 1.60
C ASP A 725 -3.71 -3.06 1.72
N PRO A 726 -4.30 -2.63 2.86
CA PRO A 726 -5.76 -2.55 3.02
C PRO A 726 -6.47 -1.71 1.95
N SER A 727 -5.76 -0.77 1.31
CA SER A 727 -6.27 0.06 0.22
C SER A 727 -6.62 -0.75 -1.03
N LEU A 728 -6.08 -1.96 -1.21
CA LEU A 728 -6.48 -2.89 -2.28
C LEU A 728 -7.95 -3.32 -2.15
N LEU A 729 -8.48 -3.36 -0.92
CA LEU A 729 -9.85 -3.76 -0.65
C LEU A 729 -10.77 -2.54 -0.41
N PHE A 730 -10.28 -1.53 0.31
CA PHE A 730 -11.11 -0.43 0.82
C PHE A 730 -10.84 0.95 0.19
N ALA A 731 -9.84 1.06 -0.69
CA ALA A 731 -9.46 2.31 -1.36
C ALA A 731 -9.27 3.52 -0.41
N PHE A 732 -8.71 3.31 0.80
CA PHE A 732 -8.47 4.39 1.77
C PHE A 732 -7.53 5.47 1.21
N LYS A 733 -6.55 5.06 0.41
CA LYS A 733 -5.62 5.93 -0.32
C LYS A 733 -5.16 5.25 -1.60
N ASP A 734 -4.61 6.03 -2.51
CA ASP A 734 -3.84 5.55 -3.65
C ASP A 734 -2.46 6.22 -3.68
N GLU A 735 -1.65 5.89 -4.69
CA GLU A 735 -0.32 6.45 -4.88
C GLU A 735 -0.31 7.98 -5.14
N ASN A 736 -1.45 8.55 -5.53
CA ASN A 736 -1.59 9.97 -5.83
C ASN A 736 -2.18 10.76 -4.67
N THR A 737 -2.85 10.12 -3.71
CA THR A 737 -3.48 10.77 -2.54
C THR A 737 -2.54 11.77 -1.87
N TYR A 738 -3.08 12.95 -1.54
CA TYR A 738 -2.28 14.00 -0.90
C TYR A 738 -1.67 13.52 0.41
N ILE A 739 -0.38 13.76 0.57
CA ILE A 739 0.38 13.46 1.78
C ILE A 739 0.30 14.67 2.70
N ALA A 740 -0.16 14.43 3.93
CA ALA A 740 -0.11 15.37 5.03
C ALA A 740 1.00 14.94 5.99
N ARG A 741 2.07 15.75 6.13
CA ARG A 741 3.12 15.45 7.10
C ARG A 741 2.75 16.05 8.45
N LEU A 742 2.57 15.22 9.47
CA LEU A 742 2.09 15.65 10.77
C LEU A 742 3.00 16.72 11.42
N ARG A 743 4.31 16.67 11.12
CA ARG A 743 5.30 17.67 11.55
C ARG A 743 5.01 19.10 11.10
N ASP A 744 4.34 19.28 9.97
CA ASP A 744 4.07 20.61 9.41
C ASP A 744 2.95 21.32 10.19
N PHE A 745 2.09 20.54 10.86
CA PHE A 745 0.94 21.02 11.64
C PHE A 745 1.25 21.16 13.14
N PHE A 746 2.17 20.35 13.67
CA PHE A 746 2.51 20.32 15.10
C PHE A 746 4.00 20.60 15.34
N LYS A 747 4.56 21.63 14.71
CA LYS A 747 6.00 21.95 14.74
C LYS A 747 6.60 21.94 16.15
N ASP A 748 5.91 22.55 17.12
CA ASP A 748 6.37 22.64 18.52
C ASP A 748 6.37 21.29 19.28
N SER A 749 5.73 20.28 18.70
CA SER A 749 5.69 18.91 19.23
C SER A 749 6.81 18.05 18.67
N TYR A 750 7.45 18.42 17.56
CA TYR A 750 8.57 17.68 16.98
C TYR A 750 9.89 18.19 17.57
N PRO A 751 10.95 17.35 17.67
CA PRO A 751 12.28 17.89 17.96
C PRO A 751 12.64 18.83 16.81
N THR A 752 13.31 19.95 17.08
CA THR A 752 14.13 20.58 16.06
C THR A 752 15.05 19.48 15.53
N GLU A 753 14.99 19.17 14.24
CA GLU A 753 16.05 18.36 13.62
C GLU A 753 17.35 19.01 14.05
N LEU A 754 18.23 18.25 14.71
CA LEU A 754 19.63 18.64 14.73
C LEU A 754 19.98 18.83 13.25
N ASP A 755 20.43 20.03 12.87
CA ASP A 755 21.08 20.22 11.59
C ASP A 755 22.13 19.11 11.49
N LEU A 756 21.85 18.07 10.72
CA LEU A 756 22.81 17.04 10.33
C LEU A 756 23.68 17.56 9.16
N GLN A 757 23.80 18.88 9.07
CA GLN A 757 24.79 19.60 8.29
C GLN A 757 25.80 20.21 9.26
N ASP A 758 26.67 19.37 9.79
CA ASP A 758 28.06 19.70 10.10
C ASP A 758 28.93 18.44 9.95
#